data_AF-H6SPN4-F1
#
_entry.id   AF-H6SPN4-F1
#
_cell.length_a   1.000
_cell.length_b   1.000
_cell.length_c   1.000
_cell.angle_alpha   90.00
_cell.angle_beta   90.00
_cell.angle_gamma   90.00
#
_symmetry.space_group_name_H-M   'P 1'
#
loop_
_entity.id
_entity.type
_entity.pdbx_description
1 polymer ?
#
loop_
_entity_poly.entity_id
_entity_poly.type
_entity_poly.pdbx_seq_one_letter_code
_entity_poly.pdbx_strand_id
1 'polypeptide(L)'
;MTHPFPSLETPLALGFTVADLYTDDGLARADAAFLDTLSDTAPDLAQALRTARAAPDSLEPKALSALMLALAPYVDDFLGRLFKISEALAAAAERHHALAPLYACKRSFVQRIAIKRIREAEARLENPASLEAALAPLIGAPLDDERAFARAVLRWLDNDKAHSEALDLATHFAAWAAETPEGQARFAGGVLFRLPRQHDMERLVPTHEVVEDGVCRQRLPEAQLRNRDGFALTDTGCDLAHGLYETSYCLSCHHTGHDSCSHGMPDRKTGGIAVNALGREMLGCPLSMRISEMNEAKGQGHVIGALALIVVDNPLCAGTGHRICNDCMVSCVYQNQARDPVNIPEVETRVLKDVLDLPWGFEMYSLLTRWNPLNLERPLPRPASGRTVLVAGLGPAGYTLAHHLLNDGHTVVAIDGLKIEPLDPHLSGVDSLGRRVPFRAIERWAEFYEPLDRRVMGGFGGVAEYGITVRWDKNFLTIIRLLLERRARFTMVGGVRLGGTLTPEDAFALGFDHVALCLGAGRPTIVPMKNGLARGVRQASDFLMALQLTGAGRRDSVANLQVRLPVAVIGGGLTAIDACTEALAYYPIQVEKFLARYEILVAERGEASVRASWSEEEREIAEEFLVHARALRAERVNARRQGRPPRLRSMVQSWGGATLYYRRRLLDAPAYRNNHEEIQKAFEEGIAVAERLTPEEVELDRFGHAAFLRLRHVNTRKEHIVPARTVIVAAGTVPNTVLAREPGGSTLTLDGKYFQAVDETGTKVQPEPRPKPAEAQVLTRINPDGTAISFFGDQHPSYAGNVVAAMASARQGYGVISRLLAQRPAGEDKGPALQALVIDQFRPTVHALVRHTPTIIELVVRAPAAARRFEPGQFYRLQNFERFAHRIDDTTLAMEGVALTGAWVDKEAGLLSMIVLEMGGSSDLVAHLAPGEPVVVMGPTGAPTTLPKHETVLLAGGGLGNAVLFSIGRALRARDNKVLYFAGYKGLHDRYRLDDLHAAADVVVWCCDQAPGFVPERPQDLSFVGTIVDAMVAYGDGRLGAQPLPLGDVSRILAIGSDRMMQAVTKARHTVLAPFLREGHIAIGSINSPMQCMMKEICGQCLQPQVDPVTGETVIVFTCFNQDQPLDKVDFAALAQRLGQNSVPEKLTRQWIDRCLKRLGKRVEA
;
A
#
# COMPACT_ATOMS: atom_id res chain seq x y z
N MET A 1 28.34 -23.84 8.05
CA MET A 1 29.60 -23.17 7.68
C MET A 1 29.22 -21.87 7.00
N THR A 2 29.29 -20.75 7.71
CA THR A 2 28.97 -19.42 7.15
C THR A 2 30.23 -18.88 6.48
N HIS A 3 30.23 -18.81 5.15
CA HIS A 3 31.20 -17.94 4.47
C HIS A 3 31.02 -16.52 5.05
N PRO A 4 32.10 -15.82 5.44
CA PRO A 4 31.98 -14.45 5.90
C PRO A 4 31.42 -13.60 4.76
N PHE A 5 30.26 -12.98 5.00
CA PHE A 5 29.63 -12.11 4.02
C PHE A 5 30.55 -10.91 3.69
N PRO A 6 30.44 -10.31 2.50
CA PRO A 6 31.31 -9.20 2.13
C PRO A 6 31.07 -7.97 3.00
N SER A 7 32.13 -7.47 3.63
CA SER A 7 32.09 -6.24 4.43
C SER A 7 32.14 -4.98 3.54
N LEU A 8 31.91 -3.80 4.10
CA LEU A 8 32.17 -2.54 3.38
C LEU A 8 33.65 -2.32 3.04
N GLU A 9 34.56 -2.96 3.79
CA GLU A 9 36.00 -2.96 3.52
C GLU A 9 36.39 -3.92 2.38
N THR A 10 35.42 -4.55 1.72
CA THR A 10 35.69 -5.43 0.56
C THR A 10 36.42 -4.63 -0.52
N PRO A 11 37.65 -5.04 -0.93
CA PRO A 11 38.42 -4.31 -1.91
C PRO A 11 37.87 -4.52 -3.31
N LEU A 12 37.54 -3.41 -3.96
CA LEU A 12 37.19 -3.30 -5.37
C LEU A 12 38.47 -3.10 -6.21
N ALA A 13 38.33 -2.88 -7.51
CA ALA A 13 39.46 -2.48 -8.35
C ALA A 13 39.76 -0.99 -8.18
N LEU A 14 40.80 -0.49 -8.87
CA LEU A 14 41.15 0.94 -8.93
C LEU A 14 41.41 1.59 -7.54
N GLY A 15 41.77 0.79 -6.53
CA GLY A 15 42.02 1.27 -5.17
C GLY A 15 40.77 1.69 -4.39
N PHE A 16 39.59 1.20 -4.78
CA PHE A 16 38.34 1.41 -4.04
C PHE A 16 38.05 0.26 -3.08
N THR A 17 37.26 0.57 -2.06
CA THR A 17 36.47 -0.36 -1.25
C THR A 17 34.99 -0.10 -1.53
N VAL A 18 34.10 -0.99 -1.07
CA VAL A 18 32.66 -0.69 -1.16
C VAL A 18 32.31 0.52 -0.29
N ALA A 19 32.97 0.72 0.85
CA ALA A 19 32.79 1.87 1.73
C ALA A 19 32.97 3.21 1.01
N ASP A 20 34.00 3.32 0.16
CA ASP A 20 34.28 4.53 -0.63
C ASP A 20 33.04 4.95 -1.45
N LEU A 21 32.31 3.98 -2.02
CA LEU A 21 31.12 4.22 -2.86
C LEU A 21 29.92 4.80 -2.09
N TYR A 22 30.00 4.96 -0.77
CA TYR A 22 28.98 5.56 0.08
C TYR A 22 29.37 6.94 0.63
N THR A 23 30.53 7.48 0.24
CA THR A 23 31.03 8.79 0.68
C THR A 23 31.10 9.76 -0.49
N ASP A 24 30.85 11.05 -0.24
CA ASP A 24 30.90 12.08 -1.31
C ASP A 24 32.31 12.16 -1.95
N ASP A 25 33.38 12.03 -1.14
CA ASP A 25 34.77 11.98 -1.64
C ASP A 25 35.05 10.76 -2.51
N GLY A 26 34.56 9.58 -2.12
CA GLY A 26 34.70 8.36 -2.90
C GLY A 26 33.91 8.42 -4.21
N LEU A 27 32.73 9.05 -4.23
CA LEU A 27 31.99 9.30 -5.47
C LEU A 27 32.75 10.27 -6.40
N ALA A 28 33.34 11.34 -5.88
CA ALA A 28 34.17 12.25 -6.67
C ALA A 28 35.41 11.55 -7.25
N ARG A 29 36.07 10.68 -6.47
CA ARG A 29 37.16 9.82 -6.94
C ARG A 29 36.68 8.87 -8.05
N ALA A 30 35.49 8.28 -7.94
CA ALA A 30 34.94 7.39 -8.96
C ALA A 30 34.67 8.14 -10.28
N ASP A 31 34.14 9.37 -10.20
CA ASP A 31 33.94 10.22 -11.39
C ASP A 31 35.25 10.60 -12.05
N ALA A 32 36.26 11.00 -11.27
CA ALA A 32 37.60 11.29 -11.78
C ALA A 32 38.22 10.06 -12.46
N ALA A 33 38.17 8.90 -11.82
CA ALA A 33 38.68 7.65 -12.38
C ALA A 33 37.96 7.25 -13.69
N PHE A 34 36.65 7.50 -13.80
CA PHE A 34 35.90 7.31 -15.03
C PHE A 34 36.36 8.28 -16.13
N LEU A 35 36.52 9.56 -15.82
CA LEU A 35 36.98 10.58 -16.78
C LEU A 35 38.41 10.33 -17.26
N ASP A 36 39.30 9.89 -16.37
CA ASP A 36 40.69 9.54 -16.71
C ASP A 36 40.70 8.33 -17.65
N THR A 37 39.99 7.27 -17.26
CA THR A 37 39.80 6.08 -18.11
C THR A 37 39.26 6.44 -19.49
N LEU A 38 38.23 7.29 -19.54
CA LEU A 38 37.62 7.73 -20.79
C LEU A 38 38.58 8.58 -21.62
N SER A 39 39.42 9.40 -20.98
CA SER A 39 40.42 10.21 -21.67
C SER A 39 41.50 9.34 -22.32
N ASP A 40 41.86 8.23 -21.68
CA ASP A 40 42.84 7.28 -22.19
C ASP A 40 42.27 6.42 -23.34
N THR A 41 41.02 5.98 -23.24
CA THR A 41 40.43 5.06 -24.24
C THR A 41 39.69 5.77 -25.37
N ALA A 42 39.11 6.93 -25.12
CA ALA A 42 38.26 7.68 -26.05
C ALA A 42 38.35 9.21 -25.80
N PRO A 43 39.51 9.84 -26.08
CA PRO A 43 39.79 11.23 -25.73
C PRO A 43 38.77 12.23 -26.27
N ASP A 44 38.28 12.01 -27.50
CA ASP A 44 37.27 12.85 -28.13
C ASP A 44 35.94 12.80 -27.35
N LEU A 45 35.55 11.61 -26.89
CA LEU A 45 34.34 11.40 -26.11
C LEU A 45 34.47 11.99 -24.70
N ALA A 46 35.66 11.90 -24.10
CA ALA A 46 35.96 12.56 -22.83
C ALA A 46 35.86 14.08 -22.94
N GLN A 47 36.40 14.66 -24.02
CA GLN A 47 36.28 16.10 -24.27
C GLN A 47 34.83 16.53 -24.53
N ALA A 48 34.08 15.73 -25.29
CA ALA A 48 32.65 15.96 -25.50
C ALA A 48 31.88 15.93 -24.17
N LEU A 49 32.11 14.93 -23.31
CA LEU A 49 31.48 14.83 -21.99
C LEU A 49 31.83 16.02 -21.09
N ARG A 50 33.10 16.44 -21.03
CA ARG A 50 33.52 17.62 -20.24
C ARG A 50 32.84 18.89 -20.72
N THR A 51 32.79 19.09 -22.04
CA THR A 51 32.13 20.26 -22.66
C THR A 51 30.63 20.24 -22.34
N ALA A 52 30.00 19.07 -22.48
CA ALA A 52 28.60 18.86 -22.20
C ALA A 52 28.25 19.14 -20.73
N ARG A 53 29.06 18.68 -19.77
CA ARG A 53 28.86 18.94 -18.33
C ARG A 53 29.07 20.41 -17.95
N ALA A 54 29.92 21.14 -18.67
CA ALA A 54 30.14 22.56 -18.42
C ALA A 54 28.94 23.43 -18.84
N ALA A 55 28.16 22.97 -19.82
CA ALA A 55 26.97 23.65 -20.31
C ALA A 55 25.90 22.62 -20.75
N PRO A 56 25.25 21.92 -19.81
CA PRO A 56 24.34 20.81 -20.10
C PRO A 56 23.14 21.24 -20.97
N ASP A 57 22.64 22.47 -20.78
CA ASP A 57 21.50 23.01 -21.53
C ASP A 57 21.85 23.46 -22.96
N SER A 58 23.14 23.46 -23.33
CA SER A 58 23.58 23.92 -24.66
C SER A 58 23.50 22.85 -25.75
N LEU A 59 23.27 21.58 -25.38
CA LEU A 59 23.17 20.46 -26.31
C LEU A 59 21.76 20.27 -26.82
N GLU A 60 21.61 20.28 -28.15
CA GLU A 60 20.37 19.87 -28.79
C GLU A 60 19.99 18.43 -28.40
N PRO A 61 18.69 18.10 -28.22
CA PRO A 61 18.25 16.80 -27.72
C PRO A 61 18.85 15.60 -28.46
N LYS A 62 18.97 15.68 -29.80
CA LYS A 62 19.59 14.59 -30.60
C LYS A 62 21.07 14.41 -30.31
N ALA A 63 21.81 15.49 -30.12
CA ALA A 63 23.23 15.45 -29.78
C ALA A 63 23.43 14.90 -28.36
N LEU A 64 22.54 15.26 -27.44
CA LEU A 64 22.50 14.70 -26.10
C LEU A 64 22.29 13.18 -26.10
N SER A 65 21.26 12.69 -26.80
CA SER A 65 21.00 11.24 -26.90
C SER A 65 22.16 10.49 -27.53
N ALA A 66 22.75 11.03 -28.61
CA ALA A 66 23.91 10.43 -29.27
C ALA A 66 25.13 10.36 -28.33
N LEU A 67 25.41 11.41 -27.56
CA LEU A 67 26.50 11.43 -26.59
C LEU A 67 26.27 10.38 -25.48
N MET A 68 25.07 10.32 -24.91
CA MET A 68 24.75 9.36 -23.85
C MET A 68 24.86 7.91 -24.34
N LEU A 69 24.38 7.62 -25.55
CA LEU A 69 24.50 6.28 -26.15
C LEU A 69 25.96 5.92 -26.46
N ALA A 70 26.75 6.87 -26.94
CA ALA A 70 28.18 6.65 -27.15
C ALA A 70 28.94 6.38 -25.85
N LEU A 71 28.50 6.96 -24.72
CA LEU A 71 29.09 6.75 -23.39
C LEU A 71 28.65 5.43 -22.72
N ALA A 72 27.46 4.91 -23.04
CA ALA A 72 26.90 3.70 -22.44
C ALA A 72 27.85 2.48 -22.38
N PRO A 73 28.55 2.07 -23.46
CA PRO A 73 29.53 0.98 -23.39
C PRO A 73 30.68 1.24 -22.41
N TYR A 74 31.13 2.49 -22.27
CA TYR A 74 32.21 2.84 -21.35
C TYR A 74 31.76 2.79 -19.89
N VAL A 75 30.45 3.00 -19.63
CA VAL A 75 29.87 2.79 -18.30
C VAL A 75 29.89 1.31 -17.92
N ASP A 76 29.49 0.44 -18.85
CA ASP A 76 29.60 -1.02 -18.70
C ASP A 76 31.04 -1.45 -18.37
N ASP A 77 32.00 -1.03 -19.19
CA ASP A 77 33.41 -1.40 -19.04
C ASP A 77 34.04 -0.86 -17.74
N PHE A 78 33.70 0.36 -17.36
CA PHE A 78 34.20 0.96 -16.12
C PHE A 78 33.66 0.24 -14.89
N LEU A 79 32.33 0.04 -14.83
CA LEU A 79 31.70 -0.65 -13.69
C LEU A 79 32.07 -2.13 -13.63
N GLY A 80 32.20 -2.79 -14.78
CA GLY A 80 32.71 -4.15 -14.89
C GLY A 80 34.10 -4.30 -14.29
N ARG A 81 35.01 -3.35 -14.57
CA ARG A 81 36.35 -3.32 -13.96
C ARG A 81 36.31 -2.97 -12.48
N LEU A 82 35.60 -1.90 -12.10
CA LEU A 82 35.50 -1.44 -10.71
C LEU A 82 35.06 -2.56 -9.78
N PHE A 83 33.97 -3.27 -10.14
CA PHE A 83 33.42 -4.35 -9.33
C PHE A 83 34.07 -5.73 -9.58
N LYS A 84 35.07 -5.82 -10.47
CA LYS A 84 35.75 -7.07 -10.85
C LYS A 84 34.79 -8.13 -11.44
N ILE A 85 33.85 -7.68 -12.27
CA ILE A 85 32.81 -8.52 -12.91
C ILE A 85 32.85 -8.48 -14.45
N SER A 86 33.93 -8.00 -15.06
CA SER A 86 34.05 -7.91 -16.53
C SER A 86 33.71 -9.21 -17.26
N GLU A 87 34.08 -10.38 -16.71
CA GLU A 87 33.73 -11.69 -17.28
C GLU A 87 32.22 -11.97 -17.20
N ALA A 88 31.58 -11.67 -16.07
CA ALA A 88 30.13 -11.86 -15.91
C ALA A 88 29.34 -10.92 -16.84
N LEU A 89 29.84 -9.71 -17.05
CA LEU A 89 29.26 -8.72 -17.96
C LEU A 89 29.44 -9.15 -19.43
N ALA A 90 30.63 -9.60 -19.82
CA ALA A 90 30.89 -10.17 -21.14
C ALA A 90 29.97 -11.37 -21.42
N ALA A 91 29.82 -12.28 -20.45
CA ALA A 91 28.91 -13.42 -20.57
C ALA A 91 27.43 -12.97 -20.69
N ALA A 92 27.03 -11.87 -20.05
CA ALA A 92 25.69 -11.30 -20.20
C ALA A 92 25.48 -10.71 -21.61
N ALA A 93 26.47 -9.97 -22.12
CA ALA A 93 26.46 -9.45 -23.49
C ALA A 93 26.47 -10.59 -24.54
N GLU A 94 27.22 -11.67 -24.31
CA GLU A 94 27.21 -12.86 -25.19
C GLU A 94 25.84 -13.53 -25.24
N ARG A 95 25.18 -13.73 -24.08
CA ARG A 95 23.80 -14.27 -24.03
C ARG A 95 22.82 -13.39 -24.82
N HIS A 96 23.04 -12.09 -24.75
CA HIS A 96 22.26 -11.11 -25.50
C HIS A 96 22.49 -11.24 -27.01
N HIS A 97 23.74 -11.22 -27.47
CA HIS A 97 24.08 -11.36 -28.90
C HIS A 97 23.72 -12.74 -29.48
N ALA A 98 23.73 -13.81 -28.66
CA ALA A 98 23.30 -15.14 -29.08
C ALA A 98 21.82 -15.20 -29.53
N LEU A 99 21.01 -14.21 -29.15
CA LEU A 99 19.61 -14.07 -29.55
C LEU A 99 19.43 -13.20 -30.80
N ALA A 100 20.44 -12.44 -31.23
CA ALA A 100 20.36 -11.55 -32.39
C ALA A 100 19.86 -12.24 -33.69
N PRO A 101 20.25 -13.49 -34.00
CA PRO A 101 19.70 -14.20 -35.16
C PRO A 101 18.17 -14.33 -35.15
N LEU A 102 17.53 -14.49 -33.97
CA LEU A 102 16.07 -14.59 -33.87
C LEU A 102 15.40 -13.33 -34.43
N TYR A 103 15.82 -12.16 -33.97
CA TYR A 103 15.20 -10.90 -34.34
C TYR A 103 15.55 -10.49 -35.77
N ALA A 104 16.78 -10.77 -36.21
CA ALA A 104 17.19 -10.59 -37.59
C ALA A 104 16.32 -11.43 -38.53
N CYS A 105 16.19 -12.74 -38.27
CA CYS A 105 15.35 -13.65 -39.06
C CYS A 105 13.87 -13.24 -39.03
N LYS A 106 13.35 -12.85 -37.87
CA LYS A 106 11.98 -12.34 -37.75
C LYS A 106 11.72 -11.19 -38.73
N ARG A 107 12.63 -10.21 -38.77
CA ARG A 107 12.47 -9.02 -39.59
C ARG A 107 12.75 -9.28 -41.07
N SER A 108 13.84 -9.97 -41.39
CA SER A 108 14.30 -10.17 -42.77
C SER A 108 13.53 -11.27 -43.50
N PHE A 109 13.14 -12.33 -42.79
CA PHE A 109 12.48 -13.50 -43.37
C PHE A 109 11.00 -13.57 -43.02
N VAL A 110 10.65 -13.71 -41.73
CA VAL A 110 9.25 -13.97 -41.34
C VAL A 110 8.35 -12.83 -41.82
N GLN A 111 8.61 -11.60 -41.38
CA GLN A 111 7.77 -10.44 -41.69
C GLN A 111 7.87 -9.95 -43.15
N ARG A 112 9.05 -10.03 -43.77
CA ARG A 112 9.30 -9.45 -45.10
C ARG A 112 9.11 -10.43 -46.26
N ILE A 113 9.28 -11.73 -46.01
CA ILE A 113 9.17 -12.78 -47.03
C ILE A 113 7.96 -13.66 -46.74
N ALA A 114 7.96 -14.39 -45.61
CA ALA A 114 6.94 -15.41 -45.35
C ALA A 114 5.51 -14.84 -45.30
N ILE A 115 5.27 -13.85 -44.43
CA ILE A 115 3.94 -13.24 -44.25
C ILE A 115 3.47 -12.44 -45.46
N LYS A 116 4.40 -11.89 -46.25
CA LYS A 116 4.04 -11.17 -47.49
C LYS A 116 3.70 -12.12 -48.63
N ARG A 117 4.32 -13.30 -48.66
CA ARG A 117 4.19 -14.27 -49.74
C ARG A 117 2.99 -15.20 -49.57
N ILE A 118 2.74 -15.65 -48.34
CA ILE A 118 1.70 -16.64 -48.04
C ILE A 118 0.65 -15.98 -47.14
N ARG A 119 -0.59 -15.95 -47.60
CA ARG A 119 -1.70 -15.38 -46.82
C ARG A 119 -2.25 -16.38 -45.81
N GLU A 120 -2.96 -15.92 -44.78
CA GLU A 120 -3.54 -16.78 -43.72
C GLU A 120 -4.30 -17.99 -44.27
N ALA A 121 -5.12 -17.81 -45.31
CA ALA A 121 -5.89 -18.90 -45.91
C ALA A 121 -5.01 -19.98 -46.56
N GLU A 122 -3.85 -19.59 -47.13
CA GLU A 122 -2.87 -20.49 -47.75
C GLU A 122 -1.92 -21.10 -46.71
N ALA A 123 -1.75 -20.43 -45.56
CA ALA A 123 -0.97 -20.93 -44.43
C ALA A 123 -1.66 -22.08 -43.68
N ARG A 124 -2.98 -22.27 -43.88
CA ARG A 124 -3.73 -23.40 -43.31
C ARG A 124 -3.48 -24.66 -44.13
N LEU A 125 -2.58 -25.50 -43.62
CA LEU A 125 -2.14 -26.72 -44.28
C LEU A 125 -2.97 -27.91 -43.79
N GLU A 126 -3.35 -28.82 -44.71
CA GLU A 126 -4.04 -30.08 -44.34
C GLU A 126 -3.14 -31.01 -43.51
N ASN A 127 -1.82 -30.94 -43.72
CA ASN A 127 -0.84 -31.75 -42.98
C ASN A 127 0.46 -30.97 -42.70
N PRO A 128 0.49 -30.10 -41.68
CA PRO A 128 1.69 -29.34 -41.30
C PRO A 128 2.86 -30.24 -40.88
N ALA A 129 2.60 -31.45 -40.38
CA ALA A 129 3.65 -32.39 -39.98
C ALA A 129 4.53 -32.85 -41.17
N SER A 130 4.01 -32.81 -42.41
CA SER A 130 4.80 -33.15 -43.60
C SER A 130 5.87 -32.09 -43.91
N LEU A 131 5.52 -30.80 -43.74
CA LEU A 131 6.46 -29.68 -43.84
C LEU A 131 7.54 -29.76 -42.76
N GLU A 132 7.17 -30.14 -41.54
CA GLU A 132 8.12 -30.32 -40.45
C GLU A 132 9.10 -31.45 -40.72
N ALA A 133 8.60 -32.59 -41.19
CA ALA A 133 9.43 -33.75 -41.52
C ALA A 133 10.42 -33.46 -42.66
N ALA A 134 10.05 -32.59 -43.60
CA ALA A 134 10.94 -32.15 -44.68
C ALA A 134 11.96 -31.09 -44.22
N LEU A 135 11.55 -30.18 -43.33
CA LEU A 135 12.37 -29.02 -42.95
C LEU A 135 13.33 -29.31 -41.79
N ALA A 136 12.93 -30.10 -40.79
CA ALA A 136 13.77 -30.38 -39.61
C ALA A 136 15.14 -31.00 -39.97
N PRO A 137 15.26 -31.96 -40.93
CA PRO A 137 16.55 -32.50 -41.35
C PRO A 137 17.47 -31.46 -42.00
N LEU A 138 16.90 -30.49 -42.74
CA LEU A 138 17.67 -29.43 -43.40
C LEU A 138 18.23 -28.42 -42.37
N ILE A 139 17.49 -28.18 -41.30
CA ILE A 139 17.93 -27.30 -40.19
C ILE A 139 18.92 -28.04 -39.28
N GLY A 140 18.79 -29.36 -39.13
CA GLY A 140 19.61 -30.18 -38.25
C GLY A 140 19.20 -30.08 -36.77
N ALA A 141 17.99 -29.59 -36.48
CA ALA A 141 17.44 -29.44 -35.14
C ALA A 141 15.90 -29.50 -35.17
N PRO A 142 15.24 -29.77 -34.02
CA PRO A 142 13.80 -29.62 -33.89
C PRO A 142 13.36 -28.18 -34.22
N LEU A 143 12.21 -28.02 -34.90
CA LEU A 143 11.70 -26.70 -35.30
C LEU A 143 11.18 -25.86 -34.12
N ASP A 144 11.00 -26.49 -32.96
CA ASP A 144 10.71 -25.80 -31.69
C ASP A 144 11.93 -25.04 -31.16
N ASP A 145 13.15 -25.33 -31.64
CA ASP A 145 14.31 -24.46 -31.41
C ASP A 145 14.30 -23.32 -32.43
N GLU A 146 13.55 -22.26 -32.11
CA GLU A 146 13.45 -21.06 -32.94
C GLU A 146 14.83 -20.46 -33.28
N ARG A 147 15.85 -20.64 -32.42
CA ARG A 147 17.20 -20.12 -32.66
C ARG A 147 17.92 -20.92 -33.74
N ALA A 148 17.77 -22.26 -33.72
CA ALA A 148 18.31 -23.11 -34.77
C ALA A 148 17.63 -22.80 -36.11
N PHE A 149 16.31 -22.63 -36.11
CA PHE A 149 15.56 -22.19 -37.28
C PHE A 149 16.09 -20.86 -37.84
N ALA A 150 16.17 -19.84 -36.98
CA ALA A 150 16.60 -18.51 -37.38
C ALA A 150 18.01 -18.49 -37.98
N ARG A 151 18.96 -19.22 -37.36
CA ARG A 151 20.33 -19.33 -37.88
C ARG A 151 20.39 -20.04 -39.23
N ALA A 152 19.63 -21.13 -39.40
CA ALA A 152 19.61 -21.86 -40.67
C ALA A 152 19.04 -21.00 -41.81
N VAL A 153 17.90 -20.34 -41.57
CA VAL A 153 17.25 -19.48 -42.56
C VAL A 153 18.12 -18.29 -42.93
N LEU A 154 18.77 -17.63 -41.97
CA LEU A 154 19.68 -16.52 -42.28
C LEU A 154 20.86 -16.98 -43.16
N ARG A 155 21.47 -18.14 -42.86
CA ARG A 155 22.51 -18.72 -43.73
C ARG A 155 22.00 -19.04 -45.13
N TRP A 156 20.77 -19.51 -45.27
CA TRP A 156 20.17 -19.77 -46.57
C TRP A 156 19.87 -18.50 -47.34
N LEU A 157 19.48 -17.42 -46.66
CA LEU A 157 19.26 -16.11 -47.28
C LEU A 157 20.56 -15.50 -47.83
N ASP A 158 21.72 -15.80 -47.22
CA ASP A 158 23.02 -15.35 -47.74
C ASP A 158 23.36 -15.97 -49.11
N ASN A 159 22.72 -17.09 -49.49
CA ASN A 159 22.84 -17.73 -50.79
C ASN A 159 21.50 -18.31 -51.26
N ASP A 160 20.53 -17.43 -51.49
CA ASP A 160 19.14 -17.75 -51.78
C ASP A 160 18.95 -18.74 -52.96
N LYS A 161 19.73 -18.57 -54.03
CA LYS A 161 19.67 -19.43 -55.23
C LYS A 161 20.08 -20.88 -54.94
N ALA A 162 21.07 -21.09 -54.08
CA ALA A 162 21.52 -22.44 -53.73
C ALA A 162 20.57 -23.15 -52.74
N HIS A 163 19.69 -22.40 -52.08
CA HIS A 163 18.83 -22.91 -51.01
C HIS A 163 17.34 -22.62 -51.25
N SER A 164 16.94 -22.45 -52.52
CA SER A 164 15.58 -22.04 -52.88
C SER A 164 14.51 -23.01 -52.35
N GLU A 165 14.75 -24.32 -52.41
CA GLU A 165 13.81 -25.33 -51.89
C GLU A 165 13.69 -25.26 -50.36
N ALA A 166 14.81 -25.10 -49.65
CA ALA A 166 14.81 -24.98 -48.19
C ALA A 166 14.12 -23.69 -47.72
N LEU A 167 14.35 -22.57 -48.41
CA LEU A 167 13.68 -21.30 -48.15
C LEU A 167 12.19 -21.36 -48.45
N ASP A 168 11.76 -22.11 -49.47
CA ASP A 168 10.35 -22.29 -49.79
C ASP A 168 9.61 -23.08 -48.69
N LEU A 169 10.19 -24.20 -48.24
CA LEU A 169 9.68 -24.97 -47.10
C LEU A 169 9.61 -24.12 -45.82
N ALA A 170 10.68 -23.37 -45.52
CA ALA A 170 10.72 -22.47 -44.38
C ALA A 170 9.69 -21.34 -44.47
N THR A 171 9.37 -20.86 -45.67
CA THR A 171 8.36 -19.81 -45.90
C THR A 171 6.98 -20.33 -45.51
N HIS A 172 6.60 -21.53 -46.01
CA HIS A 172 5.33 -22.16 -45.68
C HIS A 172 5.22 -22.49 -44.19
N PHE A 173 6.29 -23.04 -43.61
CA PHE A 173 6.31 -23.32 -42.18
C PHE A 173 6.18 -22.05 -41.32
N ALA A 174 6.92 -20.99 -41.64
CA ALA A 174 6.87 -19.73 -40.90
C ALA A 174 5.50 -19.05 -41.02
N ALA A 175 4.88 -19.08 -42.19
CA ALA A 175 3.53 -18.56 -42.39
C ALA A 175 2.50 -19.35 -41.57
N TRP A 176 2.58 -20.69 -41.59
CA TRP A 176 1.74 -21.55 -40.75
C TRP A 176 1.92 -21.24 -39.26
N ALA A 177 3.16 -21.20 -38.78
CA ALA A 177 3.49 -20.96 -37.38
C ALA A 177 2.99 -19.58 -36.88
N ALA A 178 3.02 -18.56 -37.73
CA ALA A 178 2.69 -17.19 -37.35
C ALA A 178 1.21 -16.80 -37.56
N GLU A 179 0.53 -17.34 -38.56
CA GLU A 179 -0.82 -16.91 -38.97
C GLU A 179 -1.93 -17.88 -38.55
N THR A 180 -1.63 -19.16 -38.26
CA THR A 180 -2.67 -20.15 -37.89
C THR A 180 -2.84 -20.28 -36.38
N PRO A 181 -4.06 -20.56 -35.87
CA PRO A 181 -4.29 -20.81 -34.44
C PRO A 181 -3.44 -21.95 -33.87
N GLU A 182 -3.25 -23.04 -34.62
CA GLU A 182 -2.46 -24.20 -34.23
C GLU A 182 -0.98 -23.85 -34.12
N GLY A 183 -0.45 -23.13 -35.12
CA GLY A 183 0.92 -22.61 -35.10
C GLY A 183 1.16 -21.63 -33.95
N GLN A 184 0.28 -20.65 -33.78
CA GLN A 184 0.38 -19.66 -32.71
C GLN A 184 0.31 -20.31 -31.31
N ALA A 185 -0.50 -21.36 -31.14
CA ALA A 185 -0.57 -22.11 -29.89
C ALA A 185 0.72 -22.90 -29.62
N ARG A 186 1.31 -23.53 -30.65
CA ARG A 186 2.58 -24.26 -30.54
C ARG A 186 3.75 -23.34 -30.18
N PHE A 187 3.84 -22.19 -30.83
CA PHE A 187 4.92 -21.22 -30.65
C PHE A 187 4.56 -20.07 -29.70
N ALA A 188 3.55 -20.25 -28.85
CA ALA A 188 3.07 -19.20 -27.94
C ALA A 188 4.14 -18.70 -26.96
N GLY A 189 5.11 -19.55 -26.59
CA GLY A 189 6.24 -19.22 -25.73
C GLY A 189 7.46 -18.67 -26.47
N GLY A 190 7.40 -18.56 -27.80
CA GLY A 190 8.48 -18.07 -28.65
C GLY A 190 8.27 -16.64 -29.11
N VAL A 191 9.30 -16.06 -29.74
CA VAL A 191 9.27 -14.67 -30.24
C VAL A 191 9.42 -14.60 -31.74
N LEU A 192 9.94 -15.64 -32.41
CA LEU A 192 10.24 -15.61 -33.84
C LEU A 192 8.96 -15.47 -34.70
N PHE A 193 7.94 -16.26 -34.38
CA PHE A 193 6.69 -16.29 -35.15
C PHE A 193 5.58 -15.37 -34.61
N ARG A 194 5.78 -14.75 -33.44
CA ARG A 194 4.81 -13.82 -32.83
C ARG A 194 4.65 -12.51 -33.61
N LEU A 195 3.54 -12.26 -34.27
CA LEU A 195 3.33 -11.01 -35.01
C LEU A 195 2.60 -9.95 -34.16
N PRO A 196 2.96 -8.66 -34.27
CA PRO A 196 2.17 -7.57 -33.71
C PRO A 196 0.75 -7.57 -34.30
N ARG A 197 -0.26 -7.53 -33.44
CA ARG A 197 -1.67 -7.56 -33.80
C ARG A 197 -2.23 -6.15 -33.92
N GLN A 198 -3.25 -6.01 -34.77
CA GLN A 198 -4.10 -4.83 -34.79
C GLN A 198 -5.28 -5.07 -33.83
N HIS A 199 -5.59 -4.08 -33.00
CA HIS A 199 -6.64 -4.18 -32.00
C HIS A 199 -7.91 -3.49 -32.46
N ASP A 200 -9.02 -4.11 -32.10
CA ASP A 200 -10.30 -3.43 -31.98
C ASP A 200 -10.37 -2.79 -30.59
N MET A 201 -10.37 -1.46 -30.54
CA MET A 201 -10.36 -0.69 -29.30
C MET A 201 -11.67 -0.86 -28.51
N GLU A 202 -12.75 -1.31 -29.14
CA GLU A 202 -14.02 -1.65 -28.47
C GLU A 202 -14.02 -3.09 -27.92
N ARG A 203 -13.00 -3.89 -28.24
CA ARG A 203 -12.91 -5.30 -27.88
C ARG A 203 -11.50 -5.74 -27.45
N LEU A 204 -10.79 -4.88 -26.70
CA LEU A 204 -9.47 -5.19 -26.14
C LEU A 204 -9.46 -6.41 -25.20
N VAL A 205 -10.60 -6.69 -24.56
CA VAL A 205 -10.78 -7.88 -23.71
C VAL A 205 -11.96 -8.66 -24.24
N PRO A 206 -11.73 -9.76 -25.00
CA PRO A 206 -12.82 -10.53 -25.60
C PRO A 206 -13.55 -11.35 -24.54
N THR A 207 -14.77 -10.94 -24.18
CA THR A 207 -15.64 -11.66 -23.24
C THR A 207 -16.81 -12.34 -23.98
N HIS A 208 -17.50 -13.24 -23.27
CA HIS A 208 -18.83 -13.69 -23.67
C HIS A 208 -19.83 -13.41 -22.56
N GLU A 209 -21.09 -13.24 -22.95
CA GLU A 209 -22.19 -12.95 -22.04
C GLU A 209 -22.80 -14.22 -21.49
N VAL A 210 -23.07 -14.22 -20.18
CA VAL A 210 -23.80 -15.28 -19.50
C VAL A 210 -24.85 -14.67 -18.57
N VAL A 211 -26.06 -15.21 -18.62
CA VAL A 211 -27.16 -14.77 -17.76
C VAL A 211 -27.29 -15.72 -16.58
N GLU A 212 -27.02 -15.21 -15.38
CA GLU A 212 -27.13 -15.91 -14.10
C GLU A 212 -27.90 -15.03 -13.11
N ASP A 213 -28.85 -15.61 -12.37
CA ASP A 213 -29.76 -14.87 -11.46
C ASP A 213 -30.51 -13.72 -12.16
N GLY A 214 -30.79 -13.89 -13.46
CA GLY A 214 -31.43 -12.85 -14.29
C GLY A 214 -30.54 -11.64 -14.58
N VAL A 215 -29.24 -11.68 -14.26
CA VAL A 215 -28.24 -10.64 -14.53
C VAL A 215 -27.31 -11.10 -15.65
N CYS A 216 -27.10 -10.24 -16.65
CA CYS A 216 -26.07 -10.46 -17.68
C CYS A 216 -24.68 -10.16 -17.11
N ARG A 217 -23.77 -11.13 -17.23
CA ARG A 217 -22.39 -11.08 -16.74
C ARG A 217 -21.44 -11.35 -17.90
N GLN A 218 -20.39 -10.55 -18.01
CA GLN A 218 -19.26 -10.76 -18.90
C GLN A 218 -18.26 -11.69 -18.21
N ARG A 219 -17.78 -12.73 -18.90
CA ARG A 219 -16.72 -13.64 -18.43
C ARG A 219 -15.87 -14.21 -19.56
N LEU A 220 -14.72 -14.80 -19.23
CA LEU A 220 -13.93 -15.60 -20.17
C LEU A 220 -14.44 -17.06 -20.25
N PRO A 221 -14.26 -17.73 -21.41
CA PRO A 221 -14.57 -19.16 -21.55
C PRO A 221 -13.72 -20.03 -20.60
N GLU A 222 -14.27 -21.16 -20.14
CA GLU A 222 -13.63 -22.06 -19.16
C GLU A 222 -12.19 -22.48 -19.55
N ALA A 223 -11.94 -22.69 -20.85
CA ALA A 223 -10.64 -23.08 -21.38
C ALA A 223 -9.54 -22.01 -21.22
N GLN A 224 -9.91 -20.76 -20.98
CA GLN A 224 -8.97 -19.64 -20.81
C GLN A 224 -8.77 -19.26 -19.33
N LEU A 225 -9.41 -19.97 -18.41
CA LEU A 225 -9.34 -19.66 -16.99
C LEU A 225 -8.12 -20.32 -16.33
N ARG A 226 -7.38 -19.57 -15.53
CA ARG A 226 -6.26 -20.03 -14.67
C ARG A 226 -6.70 -20.30 -13.23
N ASN A 227 -5.92 -21.08 -12.49
CA ASN A 227 -6.07 -21.22 -11.04
C ASN A 227 -5.04 -20.34 -10.34
N ARG A 228 -5.47 -19.62 -9.29
CA ARG A 228 -4.60 -18.89 -8.38
C ARG A 228 -4.70 -19.52 -6.99
N ASP A 229 -3.57 -19.75 -6.34
CA ASP A 229 -3.48 -20.31 -5.00
C ASP A 229 -2.72 -19.33 -4.09
N GLY A 230 -3.48 -18.54 -3.32
CA GLY A 230 -2.93 -17.58 -2.37
C GLY A 230 -2.22 -16.37 -2.99
N PHE A 231 -1.12 -15.98 -2.35
CA PHE A 231 -0.48 -14.67 -2.50
C PHE A 231 0.98 -14.73 -2.97
N ALA A 232 1.39 -15.82 -3.63
CA ALA A 232 2.66 -15.84 -4.34
C ALA A 232 2.60 -14.88 -5.55
N LEU A 233 3.77 -14.42 -6.02
CA LEU A 233 3.88 -13.57 -7.21
C LEU A 233 3.27 -14.31 -8.42
N THR A 234 2.26 -13.71 -9.05
CA THR A 234 1.50 -14.36 -10.15
C THR A 234 2.05 -14.08 -11.55
N ASP A 235 2.99 -13.13 -11.65
CA ASP A 235 3.56 -12.65 -12.90
C ASP A 235 5.01 -12.24 -12.64
N THR A 236 5.95 -12.97 -13.25
CA THR A 236 7.39 -12.75 -13.10
C THR A 236 7.95 -11.81 -14.18
N GLY A 237 7.11 -11.27 -15.07
CA GLY A 237 7.53 -10.52 -16.25
C GLY A 237 8.24 -11.38 -17.30
N CYS A 238 8.77 -10.70 -18.32
CA CYS A 238 9.36 -11.34 -19.47
C CYS A 238 10.78 -11.89 -19.23
N ASP A 239 11.15 -12.92 -20.00
CA ASP A 239 12.53 -13.39 -20.09
C ASP A 239 13.39 -12.47 -20.98
N LEU A 240 14.68 -12.77 -21.08
CA LEU A 240 15.59 -11.99 -21.92
C LEU A 240 15.15 -11.98 -23.39
N ALA A 241 14.68 -13.11 -23.94
CA ALA A 241 14.32 -13.19 -25.35
C ALA A 241 13.12 -12.30 -25.70
N HIS A 242 12.13 -12.22 -24.81
CA HIS A 242 10.96 -11.37 -24.95
C HIS A 242 11.28 -9.88 -24.71
N GLY A 243 12.08 -9.55 -23.69
CA GLY A 243 12.51 -8.16 -23.48
C GLY A 243 13.27 -7.60 -24.68
N LEU A 244 14.15 -8.41 -25.29
CA LEU A 244 14.90 -8.01 -26.48
C LEU A 244 14.06 -7.99 -27.76
N TYR A 245 13.03 -8.83 -27.85
CA TYR A 245 12.04 -8.72 -28.91
C TYR A 245 11.40 -7.33 -28.91
N GLU A 246 10.99 -6.82 -27.75
CA GLU A 246 10.40 -5.49 -27.62
C GLU A 246 11.42 -4.38 -27.99
N THR A 247 12.69 -4.51 -27.59
CA THR A 247 13.73 -3.55 -28.02
C THR A 247 13.95 -3.59 -29.53
N SER A 248 13.91 -4.77 -30.15
CA SER A 248 14.07 -4.94 -31.60
C SER A 248 12.84 -4.48 -32.39
N TYR A 249 11.66 -4.50 -31.75
CA TYR A 249 10.42 -3.97 -32.31
C TYR A 249 10.37 -2.44 -32.24
N CYS A 250 11.08 -1.84 -31.28
CA CYS A 250 11.23 -0.38 -31.17
C CYS A 250 11.86 0.24 -32.44
N LEU A 251 11.39 1.42 -32.82
CA LEU A 251 11.87 2.15 -33.99
C LEU A 251 13.04 3.11 -33.70
N SER A 252 13.53 3.19 -32.45
CA SER A 252 14.53 4.18 -32.01
C SER A 252 14.18 5.62 -32.44
N CYS A 253 12.97 6.07 -32.06
CA CYS A 253 12.40 7.32 -32.57
C CYS A 253 13.20 8.60 -32.24
N HIS A 254 14.06 8.58 -31.20
CA HIS A 254 14.91 9.72 -30.82
C HIS A 254 15.83 10.20 -31.96
N HIS A 255 16.33 9.30 -32.83
CA HIS A 255 17.14 9.72 -33.99
C HIS A 255 16.40 10.73 -34.88
N THR A 256 15.07 10.59 -34.97
CA THR A 256 14.22 11.48 -35.75
C THR A 256 13.64 12.64 -34.94
N GLY A 257 13.68 12.58 -33.60
CA GLY A 257 13.05 13.55 -32.68
C GLY A 257 11.54 13.36 -32.52
N HIS A 258 11.04 12.15 -32.77
CA HIS A 258 9.60 11.81 -32.71
C HIS A 258 9.30 10.72 -31.66
N ASP A 259 10.03 10.70 -30.56
CA ASP A 259 9.90 9.76 -29.44
C ASP A 259 8.66 10.05 -28.58
N SER A 260 7.50 9.87 -29.19
CA SER A 260 6.19 10.13 -28.58
C SER A 260 5.92 9.33 -27.30
N CYS A 261 6.60 8.20 -27.11
CA CYS A 261 6.52 7.42 -25.86
C CYS A 261 7.11 8.16 -24.64
N SER A 262 8.03 9.10 -24.85
CA SER A 262 8.57 10.00 -23.81
C SER A 262 7.81 11.32 -23.79
N HIS A 263 7.77 12.00 -24.93
CA HIS A 263 7.33 13.39 -25.00
C HIS A 263 5.83 13.58 -25.24
N GLY A 264 5.14 12.54 -25.70
CA GLY A 264 3.73 12.58 -26.08
C GLY A 264 3.52 12.60 -27.60
N MET A 265 2.33 12.20 -28.02
CA MET A 265 1.93 12.17 -29.43
C MET A 265 1.30 13.51 -29.82
N PRO A 266 1.86 14.24 -30.80
CA PRO A 266 1.22 15.44 -31.32
C PRO A 266 0.01 15.10 -32.19
N ASP A 267 -1.08 15.84 -32.01
CA ASP A 267 -2.23 15.82 -32.89
C ASP A 267 -1.88 16.53 -34.20
N ARG A 268 -2.02 15.82 -35.33
CA ARG A 268 -1.60 16.31 -36.64
C ARG A 268 -2.39 17.52 -37.14
N LYS A 269 -3.57 17.80 -36.58
CA LYS A 269 -4.45 18.89 -37.04
C LYS A 269 -4.28 20.15 -36.21
N THR A 270 -4.18 19.97 -34.89
CA THR A 270 -4.18 21.06 -33.91
C THR A 270 -2.78 21.39 -33.38
N GLY A 271 -1.82 20.47 -33.51
CA GLY A 271 -0.50 20.57 -32.87
C GLY A 271 -0.50 20.32 -31.37
N GLY A 272 -1.68 20.11 -30.75
CA GLY A 272 -1.82 19.76 -29.34
C GLY A 272 -1.49 18.28 -29.05
N ILE A 273 -1.83 17.79 -27.86
CA ILE A 273 -1.69 16.36 -27.53
C ILE A 273 -2.83 15.55 -28.16
N ALA A 274 -2.49 14.47 -28.84
CA ALA A 274 -3.46 13.56 -29.44
C ALA A 274 -4.24 12.79 -28.36
N VAL A 275 -5.50 12.47 -28.67
CA VAL A 275 -6.38 11.64 -27.83
C VAL A 275 -6.72 10.36 -28.59
N ASN A 276 -6.50 9.20 -27.97
CA ASN A 276 -6.77 7.91 -28.60
C ASN A 276 -8.28 7.56 -28.61
N ALA A 277 -8.63 6.45 -29.27
CA ALA A 277 -10.02 5.98 -29.39
C ALA A 277 -10.71 5.67 -28.05
N LEU A 278 -9.95 5.44 -26.97
CA LEU A 278 -10.48 5.21 -25.61
C LEU A 278 -10.70 6.52 -24.84
N GLY A 279 -10.41 7.67 -25.45
CA GLY A 279 -10.50 8.98 -24.80
C GLY A 279 -9.33 9.30 -23.88
N ARG A 280 -8.17 8.67 -24.05
CA ARG A 280 -6.95 8.99 -23.29
C ARG A 280 -6.03 9.93 -24.05
N GLU A 281 -5.58 10.98 -23.37
CA GLU A 281 -4.48 11.81 -23.86
C GLU A 281 -3.19 10.99 -23.97
N MET A 282 -2.51 11.09 -25.10
CA MET A 282 -1.27 10.38 -25.40
C MET A 282 -0.05 11.22 -24.98
N LEU A 283 0.11 11.44 -23.67
CA LEU A 283 1.11 12.37 -23.09
C LEU A 283 2.55 11.85 -23.05
N GLY A 284 2.77 10.55 -23.32
CA GLY A 284 4.03 9.86 -23.08
C GLY A 284 4.27 9.57 -21.60
N CYS A 285 5.48 9.13 -21.28
CA CYS A 285 5.90 8.86 -19.90
C CYS A 285 5.84 10.14 -19.05
N PRO A 286 5.15 10.15 -17.89
CA PRO A 286 5.13 11.31 -16.99
C PRO A 286 6.51 11.76 -16.51
N LEU A 287 7.47 10.84 -16.43
CA LEU A 287 8.86 11.13 -16.08
C LEU A 287 9.69 11.63 -17.28
N SER A 288 9.13 11.60 -18.49
CA SER A 288 9.84 11.94 -19.75
C SER A 288 11.16 11.18 -19.91
N MET A 289 11.12 9.89 -19.58
CA MET A 289 12.25 8.97 -19.65
C MET A 289 12.79 8.84 -21.07
N ARG A 290 14.12 8.73 -21.20
CA ARG A 290 14.82 8.37 -22.45
C ARG A 290 14.63 6.90 -22.85
N ILE A 291 13.39 6.56 -23.20
CA ILE A 291 12.93 5.18 -23.46
C ILE A 291 13.63 4.58 -24.67
N SER A 292 13.72 5.33 -25.77
CA SER A 292 14.27 4.76 -27.01
C SER A 292 15.78 4.56 -26.93
N GLU A 293 16.48 5.42 -26.21
CA GLU A 293 17.90 5.32 -25.89
C GLU A 293 18.14 4.11 -24.97
N MET A 294 17.33 3.94 -23.92
CA MET A 294 17.37 2.74 -23.07
C MET A 294 17.19 1.47 -23.90
N ASN A 295 16.17 1.43 -24.78
CA ASN A 295 15.90 0.28 -25.64
C ASN A 295 17.06 -0.01 -26.60
N GLU A 296 17.67 1.04 -27.15
CA GLU A 296 18.81 0.90 -28.06
C GLU A 296 20.05 0.38 -27.35
N ALA A 297 20.42 0.98 -26.21
CA ALA A 297 21.54 0.49 -25.39
C ALA A 297 21.32 -0.97 -24.97
N LYS A 298 20.09 -1.31 -24.54
CA LYS A 298 19.71 -2.67 -24.21
C LYS A 298 19.85 -3.61 -25.41
N GLY A 299 19.30 -3.23 -26.56
CA GLY A 299 19.36 -4.00 -27.82
C GLY A 299 20.77 -4.08 -28.45
N GLN A 300 21.73 -3.29 -27.96
CA GLN A 300 23.15 -3.41 -28.31
C GLN A 300 23.95 -4.26 -27.31
N GLY A 301 23.34 -4.67 -26.19
CA GLY A 301 23.97 -5.52 -25.18
C GLY A 301 24.65 -4.77 -24.04
N HIS A 302 24.43 -3.46 -23.92
CA HIS A 302 24.94 -2.64 -22.82
C HIS A 302 24.01 -2.75 -21.61
N VAL A 303 24.33 -3.67 -20.71
CA VAL A 303 23.43 -4.08 -19.62
C VAL A 303 23.34 -2.98 -18.55
N ILE A 304 24.48 -2.46 -18.13
CA ILE A 304 24.55 -1.45 -17.06
C ILE A 304 24.25 -0.06 -17.62
N GLY A 305 24.70 0.23 -18.84
CA GLY A 305 24.44 1.47 -19.58
C GLY A 305 22.96 1.71 -19.82
N ALA A 306 22.19 0.66 -20.15
CA ALA A 306 20.74 0.77 -20.24
C ALA A 306 20.10 1.17 -18.90
N LEU A 307 20.54 0.60 -17.77
CA LEU A 307 20.08 1.02 -16.45
C LEU A 307 20.53 2.45 -16.11
N ALA A 308 21.77 2.81 -16.45
CA ALA A 308 22.30 4.15 -16.23
C ALA A 308 21.44 5.21 -16.93
N LEU A 309 20.98 4.94 -18.16
CA LEU A 309 20.03 5.80 -18.89
C LEU A 309 18.68 5.92 -18.17
N ILE A 310 18.12 4.81 -17.68
CA ILE A 310 16.87 4.83 -16.87
C ILE A 310 17.05 5.73 -15.65
N VAL A 311 18.16 5.57 -14.93
CA VAL A 311 18.42 6.22 -13.64
C VAL A 311 18.60 7.74 -13.76
N VAL A 312 18.93 8.27 -14.95
CA VAL A 312 18.96 9.73 -15.18
C VAL A 312 17.60 10.36 -14.90
N ASP A 313 16.52 9.73 -15.37
CA ASP A 313 15.15 10.27 -15.26
C ASP A 313 14.35 9.63 -14.14
N ASN A 314 14.63 8.35 -13.86
CA ASN A 314 13.92 7.52 -12.90
C ASN A 314 14.91 6.73 -12.02
N PRO A 315 15.59 7.39 -11.07
CA PRO A 315 16.57 6.74 -10.20
C PRO A 315 15.97 5.65 -9.31
N LEU A 316 14.64 5.65 -9.12
CA LEU A 316 13.91 4.68 -8.32
C LEU A 316 13.03 3.77 -9.22
N CYS A 317 13.53 3.39 -10.39
CA CYS A 317 12.82 2.58 -11.40
C CYS A 317 12.34 1.21 -10.91
N ALA A 318 12.88 0.72 -9.80
CA ALA A 318 12.29 -0.41 -9.08
C ALA A 318 10.80 -0.18 -8.72
N GLY A 319 10.34 1.07 -8.64
CA GLY A 319 8.96 1.46 -8.35
C GLY A 319 8.05 1.59 -9.58
N THR A 320 8.55 1.36 -10.80
CA THR A 320 7.83 1.48 -12.08
C THR A 320 7.98 0.21 -12.92
N GLY A 321 7.65 0.26 -14.21
CA GLY A 321 7.77 -0.86 -15.13
C GLY A 321 6.55 -1.78 -15.15
N HIS A 322 6.81 -3.05 -15.48
CA HIS A 322 5.79 -4.07 -15.76
C HIS A 322 4.75 -4.16 -14.64
N ARG A 323 3.48 -4.18 -15.04
CA ARG A 323 2.31 -4.16 -14.14
C ARG A 323 2.19 -2.92 -13.26
N ILE A 324 2.92 -1.83 -13.50
CA ILE A 324 2.76 -0.58 -12.73
C ILE A 324 2.30 0.59 -13.61
N CYS A 325 2.98 0.84 -14.72
CA CYS A 325 2.75 2.02 -15.56
C CYS A 325 2.57 1.65 -17.04
N ASN A 326 1.67 2.34 -17.75
CA ASN A 326 1.35 2.07 -19.16
C ASN A 326 1.31 3.34 -20.06
N ASP A 327 1.56 4.54 -19.52
CA ASP A 327 1.39 5.81 -20.26
C ASP A 327 2.31 5.94 -21.48
N CYS A 328 3.52 5.35 -21.41
CA CYS A 328 4.46 5.28 -22.52
C CYS A 328 3.94 4.43 -23.69
N MET A 329 3.30 3.29 -23.40
CA MET A 329 2.70 2.39 -24.39
C MET A 329 1.53 3.05 -25.13
N VAL A 330 0.68 3.77 -24.39
CA VAL A 330 -0.46 4.52 -24.95
C VAL A 330 -0.02 5.54 -26.00
N SER A 331 1.18 6.09 -25.85
CA SER A 331 1.71 7.14 -26.73
C SER A 331 2.69 6.61 -27.77
N CYS A 332 2.92 5.29 -27.82
CA CYS A 332 3.78 4.67 -28.82
C CYS A 332 3.26 4.93 -30.24
N VAL A 333 4.16 5.16 -31.20
CA VAL A 333 3.80 5.46 -32.59
C VAL A 333 2.94 4.38 -33.27
N TYR A 334 2.99 3.13 -32.81
CA TYR A 334 2.16 2.03 -33.29
C TYR A 334 0.67 2.19 -32.95
N GLN A 335 0.35 2.98 -31.93
CA GLN A 335 -1.04 3.26 -31.54
C GLN A 335 -1.79 4.11 -32.58
N ASN A 336 -1.08 4.83 -33.46
CA ASN A 336 -1.72 5.52 -34.61
C ASN A 336 -2.44 4.55 -35.56
N GLN A 337 -2.06 3.27 -35.56
CA GLN A 337 -2.69 2.21 -36.36
C GLN A 337 -3.42 1.19 -35.48
N ALA A 338 -3.65 1.51 -34.19
CA ALA A 338 -4.18 0.59 -33.19
C ALA A 338 -3.44 -0.76 -33.16
N ARG A 339 -2.12 -0.77 -33.39
CA ARG A 339 -1.29 -1.98 -33.30
C ARG A 339 -0.70 -2.13 -31.90
N ASP A 340 -0.34 -3.37 -31.54
CA ASP A 340 0.46 -3.67 -30.34
C ASP A 340 1.58 -2.62 -30.19
N PRO A 341 1.61 -1.85 -29.09
CA PRO A 341 2.72 -0.95 -28.83
C PRO A 341 3.95 -1.74 -28.40
N VAL A 342 5.14 -1.11 -28.43
CA VAL A 342 6.30 -1.68 -27.74
C VAL A 342 5.97 -1.77 -26.25
N ASN A 343 6.14 -2.95 -25.64
CA ASN A 343 5.93 -3.15 -24.21
C ASN A 343 7.13 -2.61 -23.41
N ILE A 344 7.21 -1.28 -23.34
CA ILE A 344 8.27 -0.52 -22.66
C ILE A 344 8.39 -0.88 -21.17
N PRO A 345 7.29 -1.03 -20.41
CA PRO A 345 7.36 -1.42 -18.99
C PRO A 345 8.06 -2.77 -18.76
N GLU A 346 7.83 -3.76 -19.64
CA GLU A 346 8.56 -5.03 -19.60
C GLU A 346 10.06 -4.86 -19.85
N VAL A 347 10.44 -4.02 -20.82
CA VAL A 347 11.85 -3.72 -21.08
C VAL A 347 12.52 -3.05 -19.87
N GLU A 348 11.88 -2.03 -19.28
CA GLU A 348 12.39 -1.33 -18.09
C GLU A 348 12.63 -2.33 -16.93
N THR A 349 11.64 -3.17 -16.62
CA THR A 349 11.78 -4.19 -15.57
C THR A 349 12.81 -5.25 -15.91
N ARG A 350 12.93 -5.67 -17.18
CA ARG A 350 13.95 -6.64 -17.61
C ARG A 350 15.36 -6.07 -17.48
N VAL A 351 15.59 -4.81 -17.85
CA VAL A 351 16.86 -4.11 -17.66
C VAL A 351 17.26 -4.09 -16.19
N LEU A 352 16.34 -3.73 -15.29
CA LEU A 352 16.60 -3.75 -13.85
C LEU A 352 16.97 -5.16 -13.36
N LYS A 353 16.21 -6.19 -13.76
CA LYS A 353 16.49 -7.59 -13.38
C LYS A 353 17.84 -8.06 -13.88
N ASP A 354 18.20 -7.76 -15.13
CA ASP A 354 19.49 -8.13 -15.70
C ASP A 354 20.66 -7.56 -14.89
N VAL A 355 20.55 -6.32 -14.41
CA VAL A 355 21.58 -5.75 -13.53
C VAL A 355 21.56 -6.39 -12.15
N LEU A 356 20.39 -6.61 -11.54
CA LEU A 356 20.28 -7.25 -10.22
C LEU A 356 20.78 -8.71 -10.22
N ASP A 357 20.72 -9.40 -11.36
CA ASP A 357 21.22 -10.76 -11.56
C ASP A 357 22.76 -10.81 -11.67
N LEU A 358 23.44 -9.68 -11.94
CA LEU A 358 24.91 -9.60 -11.92
C LEU A 358 25.44 -9.61 -10.48
N PRO A 359 26.67 -10.12 -10.26
CA PRO A 359 27.37 -9.90 -9.00
C PRO A 359 27.51 -8.38 -8.77
N TRP A 360 27.26 -7.95 -7.52
CA TRP A 360 27.19 -6.55 -7.11
C TRP A 360 26.08 -5.72 -7.77
N GLY A 361 25.09 -6.35 -8.39
CA GLY A 361 24.00 -5.69 -9.10
C GLY A 361 23.28 -4.59 -8.32
N PHE A 362 22.95 -4.86 -7.05
CA PHE A 362 22.36 -3.85 -6.17
C PHE A 362 23.34 -2.69 -5.88
N GLU A 363 24.62 -2.98 -5.63
CA GLU A 363 25.61 -1.95 -5.30
C GLU A 363 25.89 -1.06 -6.53
N MET A 364 25.91 -1.62 -7.74
CA MET A 364 25.99 -0.86 -8.99
C MET A 364 24.76 0.02 -9.20
N TYR A 365 23.55 -0.51 -9.01
CA TYR A 365 22.33 0.29 -9.09
C TYR A 365 22.35 1.42 -8.04
N SER A 366 22.71 1.09 -6.80
CA SER A 366 22.83 2.07 -5.71
C SER A 366 23.83 3.16 -6.05
N LEU A 367 25.00 2.80 -6.57
CA LEU A 367 26.01 3.74 -7.02
C LEU A 367 25.44 4.66 -8.11
N LEU A 368 24.80 4.10 -9.15
CA LEU A 368 24.19 4.87 -10.24
C LEU A 368 23.16 5.91 -9.78
N THR A 369 22.45 5.68 -8.68
CA THR A 369 21.50 6.69 -8.17
C THR A 369 22.20 7.92 -7.58
N ARG A 370 23.47 7.81 -7.20
CA ARG A 370 24.24 8.89 -6.54
C ARG A 370 25.32 9.46 -7.45
N TRP A 371 26.03 8.59 -8.16
CA TRP A 371 26.99 8.91 -9.21
C TRP A 371 26.52 8.31 -10.53
N ASN A 372 26.26 9.14 -11.54
CA ASN A 372 25.90 8.65 -12.87
C ASN A 372 26.60 9.50 -13.93
N PRO A 373 27.56 8.94 -14.69
CA PRO A 373 28.29 9.74 -15.66
C PRO A 373 27.44 10.23 -16.83
N LEU A 374 26.29 9.57 -17.09
CA LEU A 374 25.32 9.97 -18.12
C LEU A 374 24.39 11.10 -17.66
N ASN A 375 24.34 11.41 -16.37
CA ASN A 375 23.62 12.58 -15.87
C ASN A 375 24.50 13.83 -15.99
N LEU A 376 24.32 14.60 -17.06
CA LEU A 376 25.17 15.76 -17.34
C LEU A 376 24.93 16.93 -16.40
N GLU A 377 23.69 17.12 -15.96
CA GLU A 377 23.30 18.22 -15.04
C GLU A 377 23.80 17.98 -13.62
N ARG A 378 23.78 16.72 -13.18
CA ARG A 378 24.08 16.32 -11.80
C ARG A 378 24.74 14.93 -11.77
N PRO A 379 25.99 14.80 -12.24
CA PRO A 379 26.70 13.52 -12.25
C PRO A 379 27.08 13.05 -10.83
N LEU A 380 27.17 13.99 -9.89
CA LEU A 380 27.46 13.77 -8.48
C LEU A 380 26.41 14.46 -7.61
N PRO A 381 26.20 14.01 -6.35
CA PRO A 381 25.38 14.76 -5.40
C PRO A 381 25.97 16.15 -5.16
N ARG A 382 25.12 17.15 -4.92
CA ARG A 382 25.58 18.48 -4.52
C ARG A 382 26.16 18.43 -3.09
N PRO A 383 27.12 19.33 -2.77
CA PRO A 383 27.63 19.49 -1.41
C PRO A 383 26.51 19.68 -0.39
N ALA A 384 26.79 19.37 0.88
CA ALA A 384 25.82 19.61 1.95
C ALA A 384 25.36 21.07 1.99
N SER A 385 24.04 21.25 1.87
CA SER A 385 23.38 22.55 1.87
C SER A 385 23.18 23.12 3.28
N GLY A 386 23.33 22.29 4.33
CA GLY A 386 22.94 22.61 5.70
C GLY A 386 21.43 22.73 5.94
N ARG A 387 20.60 22.44 4.93
CA ARG A 387 19.14 22.56 4.99
C ARG A 387 18.46 21.24 5.34
N THR A 388 17.30 21.35 5.98
CA THR A 388 16.54 20.19 6.46
C THR A 388 15.11 20.16 5.91
N VAL A 389 14.67 19.01 5.43
CA VAL A 389 13.31 18.82 4.87
C VAL A 389 12.61 17.66 5.56
N LEU A 390 11.38 17.89 6.01
CA LEU A 390 10.47 16.85 6.48
C LEU A 390 9.61 16.36 5.29
N VAL A 391 9.67 15.07 4.98
CA VAL A 391 8.80 14.41 3.99
C VAL A 391 7.76 13.57 4.73
N ALA A 392 6.48 13.94 4.64
CA ALA A 392 5.40 13.21 5.30
C ALA A 392 4.68 12.28 4.32
N GLY A 393 4.88 10.98 4.49
CA GLY A 393 4.39 9.89 3.64
C GLY A 393 5.51 9.29 2.79
N LEU A 394 5.69 7.97 2.87
CA LEU A 394 6.73 7.21 2.16
C LEU A 394 6.17 6.35 1.03
N GLY A 395 5.13 6.88 0.36
CA GLY A 395 4.66 6.40 -0.92
C GLY A 395 5.52 6.87 -2.11
N PRO A 396 5.07 6.64 -3.36
CA PRO A 396 5.86 6.95 -4.56
C PRO A 396 6.36 8.38 -4.70
N ALA A 397 5.52 9.37 -4.36
CA ALA A 397 5.96 10.76 -4.32
C ALA A 397 7.05 10.99 -3.26
N GLY A 398 6.84 10.48 -2.05
CA GLY A 398 7.71 10.74 -0.90
C GLY A 398 9.10 10.12 -1.02
N TYR A 399 9.20 8.84 -1.39
CA TYR A 399 10.51 8.20 -1.57
C TYR A 399 11.29 8.81 -2.74
N THR A 400 10.59 9.28 -3.79
CA THR A 400 11.21 9.92 -4.97
C THR A 400 11.69 11.32 -4.63
N LEU A 401 10.88 12.08 -3.90
CA LEU A 401 11.26 13.40 -3.43
C LEU A 401 12.47 13.34 -2.51
N ALA A 402 12.48 12.41 -1.55
CA ALA A 402 13.61 12.20 -0.66
C ALA A 402 14.90 11.94 -1.45
N HIS A 403 14.86 11.07 -2.47
CA HIS A 403 16.01 10.82 -3.33
C HIS A 403 16.57 12.10 -3.96
N HIS A 404 15.71 12.90 -4.60
CA HIS A 404 16.16 14.10 -5.31
C HIS A 404 16.72 15.17 -4.37
N LEU A 405 16.07 15.39 -3.21
CA LEU A 405 16.51 16.36 -2.22
C LEU A 405 17.83 15.96 -1.55
N LEU A 406 18.03 14.66 -1.29
CA LEU A 406 19.32 14.16 -0.80
C LEU A 406 20.45 14.38 -1.81
N ASN A 407 20.17 14.24 -3.11
CA ASN A 407 21.14 14.56 -4.18
C ASN A 407 21.35 16.07 -4.39
N ASP A 408 20.43 16.92 -3.92
CA ASP A 408 20.63 18.37 -3.84
C ASP A 408 21.37 18.80 -2.56
N GLY A 409 21.79 17.83 -1.74
CA GLY A 409 22.62 18.06 -0.57
C GLY A 409 21.84 18.42 0.69
N HIS A 410 20.52 18.25 0.69
CA HIS A 410 19.67 18.46 1.87
C HIS A 410 19.68 17.25 2.80
N THR A 411 19.48 17.50 4.10
CA THR A 411 19.16 16.46 5.07
C THR A 411 17.66 16.20 5.04
N VAL A 412 17.27 14.93 4.88
CA VAL A 412 15.85 14.55 4.74
C VAL A 412 15.44 13.63 5.88
N VAL A 413 14.41 14.06 6.60
CA VAL A 413 13.70 13.22 7.56
C VAL A 413 12.35 12.85 6.97
N ALA A 414 12.01 11.57 6.97
CA ALA A 414 10.71 11.11 6.51
C ALA A 414 9.89 10.48 7.64
N ILE A 415 8.58 10.76 7.64
CA ILE A 415 7.63 10.15 8.57
C ILE A 415 6.51 9.46 7.81
N ASP A 416 5.98 8.37 8.34
CA ASP A 416 4.77 7.73 7.80
C ASP A 416 3.82 7.34 8.94
N GLY A 417 2.52 7.49 8.72
CA GLY A 417 1.51 7.08 9.70
C GLY A 417 1.42 5.56 9.86
N LEU A 418 1.83 4.79 8.83
CA LEU A 418 1.91 3.35 8.90
C LEU A 418 3.13 2.89 9.70
N LYS A 419 3.00 1.74 10.36
CA LYS A 419 4.13 1.00 10.92
C LYS A 419 5.09 0.65 9.78
N ILE A 420 6.36 1.03 9.92
CA ILE A 420 7.46 0.58 9.06
C ILE A 420 8.24 -0.49 9.81
N GLU A 421 8.21 -1.73 9.33
CA GLU A 421 8.95 -2.83 9.97
C GLU A 421 10.47 -2.58 9.86
N PRO A 422 11.26 -2.85 10.91
CA PRO A 422 12.71 -2.77 10.80
C PRO A 422 13.23 -3.83 9.81
N LEU A 423 14.23 -3.47 9.01
CA LEU A 423 15.03 -4.43 8.27
C LEU A 423 16.13 -5.00 9.18
N ASP A 424 16.79 -6.06 8.73
CA ASP A 424 18.06 -6.49 9.32
C ASP A 424 19.03 -5.29 9.36
N PRO A 425 19.54 -4.89 10.54
CA PRO A 425 20.46 -3.76 10.66
C PRO A 425 21.75 -3.95 9.87
N HIS A 426 22.21 -5.20 9.68
CA HIS A 426 23.36 -5.50 8.83
C HIS A 426 23.06 -5.28 7.34
N LEU A 427 21.79 -5.18 6.94
CA LEU A 427 21.38 -4.84 5.59
C LEU A 427 21.10 -3.35 5.41
N SER A 428 20.33 -2.73 6.32
CA SER A 428 19.90 -1.33 6.21
C SER A 428 20.91 -0.30 6.70
N GLY A 429 21.80 -0.70 7.62
CA GLY A 429 22.69 0.22 8.33
C GLY A 429 21.99 1.03 9.43
N VAL A 430 20.81 0.58 9.87
CA VAL A 430 19.99 1.22 10.90
C VAL A 430 19.37 0.16 11.80
N ASP A 431 19.59 0.28 13.11
CA ASP A 431 19.00 -0.63 14.10
C ASP A 431 17.53 -0.31 14.41
N SER A 432 16.88 -1.15 15.23
CA SER A 432 15.48 -1.00 15.61
C SER A 432 15.18 0.31 16.36
N LEU A 433 16.18 0.90 17.01
CA LEU A 433 16.11 2.18 17.70
C LEU A 433 16.50 3.35 16.80
N GLY A 434 16.74 3.12 15.51
CA GLY A 434 17.06 4.16 14.54
C GLY A 434 18.51 4.61 14.52
N ARG A 435 19.39 3.94 15.27
CA ARG A 435 20.81 4.30 15.33
C ARG A 435 21.53 3.74 14.12
N ARG A 436 22.46 4.53 13.58
CA ARG A 436 23.34 4.11 12.49
C ARG A 436 24.27 3.00 12.97
N VAL A 437 24.32 1.91 12.22
CA VAL A 437 25.23 0.78 12.45
C VAL A 437 25.91 0.39 11.14
N PRO A 438 27.10 -0.24 11.17
CA PRO A 438 27.71 -0.78 9.97
C PRO A 438 26.79 -1.79 9.28
N PHE A 439 26.68 -1.67 7.96
CA PHE A 439 25.99 -2.64 7.11
C PHE A 439 26.98 -3.42 6.24
N ARG A 440 26.50 -4.52 5.65
CA ARG A 440 27.25 -5.36 4.71
C ARG A 440 26.92 -5.00 3.27
N ALA A 441 27.89 -5.20 2.39
CA ALA A 441 27.69 -5.03 0.97
C ALA A 441 26.87 -6.19 0.39
N ILE A 442 26.11 -5.93 -0.68
CA ILE A 442 25.25 -6.92 -1.34
C ILE A 442 25.92 -7.41 -2.64
N GLU A 443 26.57 -8.56 -2.57
CA GLU A 443 27.12 -9.21 -3.77
C GLU A 443 26.04 -9.86 -4.62
N ARG A 444 25.02 -10.50 -4.03
CA ARG A 444 23.94 -11.16 -4.77
C ARG A 444 22.58 -10.77 -4.22
N TRP A 445 21.78 -10.07 -5.03
CA TRP A 445 20.44 -9.63 -4.62
C TRP A 445 19.51 -10.81 -4.33
N ALA A 446 19.63 -11.91 -5.08
CA ALA A 446 18.78 -13.10 -4.95
C ALA A 446 18.78 -13.71 -3.53
N GLU A 447 19.81 -13.45 -2.71
CA GLU A 447 19.88 -13.89 -1.31
C GLU A 447 18.85 -13.21 -0.39
N PHE A 448 18.33 -12.05 -0.80
CA PHE A 448 17.38 -11.24 -0.04
C PHE A 448 15.96 -11.27 -0.62
N TYR A 449 15.75 -12.07 -1.67
CA TYR A 449 14.42 -12.25 -2.25
C TYR A 449 13.52 -13.02 -1.27
N GLU A 450 12.41 -12.40 -0.86
CA GLU A 450 11.39 -13.04 -0.04
C GLU A 450 10.16 -13.35 -0.91
N PRO A 451 9.70 -14.62 -1.01
CA PRO A 451 8.41 -14.94 -1.65
C PRO A 451 7.27 -14.12 -1.03
N LEU A 452 6.41 -13.53 -1.88
CA LEU A 452 5.41 -12.55 -1.42
C LEU A 452 4.40 -13.10 -0.41
N ASP A 453 4.10 -14.41 -0.45
CA ASP A 453 3.22 -15.09 0.49
C ASP A 453 3.84 -15.29 1.89
N ARG A 454 5.16 -15.10 2.01
CA ARG A 454 5.93 -15.23 3.26
C ARG A 454 6.64 -13.96 3.70
N ARG A 455 6.80 -13.00 2.80
CA ARG A 455 7.46 -11.71 3.05
C ARG A 455 6.78 -11.00 4.22
N VAL A 456 7.59 -10.39 5.08
CA VAL A 456 7.09 -9.47 6.12
C VAL A 456 6.57 -8.20 5.46
N MET A 457 5.40 -7.72 5.87
CA MET A 457 4.80 -6.51 5.33
C MET A 457 5.58 -5.30 5.83
N GLY A 458 6.37 -4.68 4.95
CA GLY A 458 7.40 -3.70 5.30
C GLY A 458 6.85 -2.34 5.70
N GLY A 459 5.62 -2.00 5.29
CA GLY A 459 4.96 -0.71 5.57
C GLY A 459 5.52 0.50 4.81
N PHE A 460 6.65 0.35 4.14
CA PHE A 460 7.27 1.34 3.26
C PHE A 460 6.73 1.21 1.83
N GLY A 461 6.39 2.31 1.16
CA GLY A 461 5.89 2.32 -0.22
C GLY A 461 4.44 2.80 -0.40
N GLY A 462 3.72 3.08 0.70
CA GLY A 462 2.32 3.55 0.64
C GLY A 462 1.42 2.57 -0.11
N VAL A 463 0.62 3.06 -1.07
CA VAL A 463 -0.30 2.23 -1.88
C VAL A 463 0.44 1.12 -2.64
N ALA A 464 1.73 1.27 -2.96
CA ALA A 464 2.51 0.19 -3.58
C ALA A 464 2.70 -1.02 -2.64
N GLU A 465 2.71 -0.81 -1.32
CA GLU A 465 2.83 -1.89 -0.32
C GLU A 465 1.46 -2.45 0.06
N TYR A 466 0.46 -1.60 0.34
CA TYR A 466 -0.84 -2.04 0.89
C TYR A 466 -1.99 -2.09 -0.09
N GLY A 467 -1.84 -1.50 -1.28
CA GLY A 467 -2.90 -1.42 -2.30
C GLY A 467 -2.63 -2.32 -3.50
N ILE A 468 -1.43 -2.22 -4.08
CA ILE A 468 -1.04 -3.06 -5.22
C ILE A 468 -0.86 -4.52 -4.75
N THR A 469 -1.46 -5.43 -5.51
CA THR A 469 -1.57 -6.86 -5.21
C THR A 469 -0.33 -7.64 -5.66
N VAL A 470 -0.38 -8.97 -5.55
CA VAL A 470 0.72 -9.89 -5.91
C VAL A 470 0.99 -10.00 -7.41
N ARG A 471 0.42 -9.09 -8.21
CA ARG A 471 0.76 -8.88 -9.62
C ARG A 471 2.08 -8.13 -9.81
N TRP A 472 2.63 -7.54 -8.75
CA TRP A 472 3.90 -6.82 -8.77
C TRP A 472 4.81 -7.29 -7.63
N ASP A 473 6.11 -7.34 -7.91
CA ASP A 473 7.10 -7.85 -6.97
C ASP A 473 7.45 -6.81 -5.89
N LYS A 474 6.87 -6.97 -4.70
CA LYS A 474 7.09 -6.08 -3.55
C LYS A 474 8.51 -6.14 -2.98
N ASN A 475 9.37 -7.06 -3.43
CA ASN A 475 10.80 -7.01 -3.10
C ASN A 475 11.48 -5.76 -3.66
N PHE A 476 10.94 -5.15 -4.72
CA PHE A 476 11.42 -3.88 -5.23
C PHE A 476 11.28 -2.71 -4.26
N LEU A 477 10.29 -2.74 -3.36
CA LEU A 477 10.18 -1.75 -2.29
C LEU A 477 11.34 -1.86 -1.29
N THR A 478 11.86 -3.07 -1.05
CA THR A 478 13.05 -3.28 -0.22
C THR A 478 14.28 -2.65 -0.89
N ILE A 479 14.42 -2.78 -2.22
CA ILE A 479 15.50 -2.12 -2.98
C ILE A 479 15.41 -0.60 -2.79
N ILE A 480 14.26 0.01 -3.10
CA ILE A 480 14.06 1.46 -2.97
C ILE A 480 14.37 1.94 -1.55
N ARG A 481 13.89 1.20 -0.55
CA ARG A 481 14.19 1.50 0.84
C ARG A 481 15.68 1.49 1.12
N LEU A 482 16.43 0.47 0.68
CA LEU A 482 17.88 0.40 0.90
C LEU A 482 18.65 1.50 0.17
N LEU A 483 18.21 1.91 -1.03
CA LEU A 483 18.78 3.05 -1.77
C LEU A 483 18.73 4.36 -0.97
N LEU A 484 17.73 4.52 -0.11
CA LEU A 484 17.54 5.70 0.74
C LEU A 484 18.11 5.50 2.14
N GLU A 485 17.71 4.42 2.83
CA GLU A 485 17.99 4.16 4.23
C GLU A 485 19.48 4.08 4.53
N ARG A 486 20.31 3.60 3.59
CA ARG A 486 21.77 3.55 3.75
C ARG A 486 22.48 4.91 3.67
N ARG A 487 21.80 5.98 3.27
CA ARG A 487 22.40 7.32 3.10
C ARG A 487 22.46 8.07 4.42
N ALA A 488 23.64 8.56 4.82
CA ALA A 488 23.86 9.20 6.13
C ALA A 488 22.87 10.34 6.46
N ARG A 489 22.55 11.18 5.48
CA ARG A 489 21.64 12.34 5.60
C ARG A 489 20.14 12.01 5.51
N PHE A 490 19.77 10.73 5.50
CA PHE A 490 18.39 10.28 5.49
C PHE A 490 18.02 9.60 6.82
N THR A 491 16.84 9.92 7.35
CA THR A 491 16.25 9.22 8.49
C THR A 491 14.77 9.01 8.23
N MET A 492 14.24 7.84 8.59
CA MET A 492 12.79 7.61 8.52
C MET A 492 12.22 6.97 9.78
N VAL A 493 10.96 7.30 10.06
CA VAL A 493 10.21 6.78 11.22
C VAL A 493 8.76 6.46 10.81
N GLY A 494 8.32 5.23 11.05
CA GLY A 494 6.92 4.84 10.87
C GLY A 494 6.09 5.05 12.14
N GLY A 495 4.77 5.01 12.02
CA GLY A 495 3.84 5.24 13.13
C GLY A 495 3.76 6.69 13.60
N VAL A 496 4.15 7.65 12.75
CA VAL A 496 4.15 9.08 13.06
C VAL A 496 3.24 9.81 12.07
N ARG A 497 2.12 10.33 12.56
CA ARG A 497 1.12 11.00 11.72
C ARG A 497 1.30 12.51 11.79
N LEU A 498 1.57 13.15 10.64
CA LEU A 498 1.52 14.61 10.51
C LEU A 498 0.08 15.12 10.75
N GLY A 499 -0.05 16.12 11.61
CA GLY A 499 -1.29 16.66 12.18
C GLY A 499 -1.56 16.18 13.61
N GLY A 500 -1.23 14.94 13.95
CA GLY A 500 -1.52 14.35 15.27
C GLY A 500 -0.30 14.32 16.19
N THR A 501 0.67 13.49 15.87
CA THR A 501 1.93 13.33 16.63
C THR A 501 2.83 14.56 16.49
N LEU A 502 2.74 15.22 15.34
CA LEU A 502 3.54 16.38 14.96
C LEU A 502 2.70 17.26 14.02
N THR A 503 2.59 18.56 14.24
CA THR A 503 2.00 19.50 13.25
C THR A 503 3.08 20.10 12.34
N PRO A 504 2.73 20.71 11.20
CA PRO A 504 3.70 21.47 10.41
C PRO A 504 4.41 22.55 11.22
N GLU A 505 3.68 23.24 12.11
CA GLU A 505 4.23 24.28 12.99
C GLU A 505 5.20 23.70 14.01
N ASP A 506 4.89 22.53 14.60
CA ASP A 506 5.82 21.81 15.47
C ASP A 506 7.09 21.41 14.69
N ALA A 507 6.96 21.03 13.41
CA ALA A 507 8.11 20.69 12.57
C ALA A 507 9.03 21.92 12.34
N PHE A 508 8.47 23.07 12.00
CA PHE A 508 9.26 24.29 11.88
C PHE A 508 9.92 24.67 13.21
N ALA A 509 9.22 24.50 14.34
CA ALA A 509 9.78 24.72 15.67
C ALA A 509 10.92 23.76 16.03
N LEU A 510 10.90 22.52 15.53
CA LEU A 510 12.01 21.56 15.65
C LEU A 510 13.23 21.97 14.79
N GLY A 511 13.07 22.89 13.84
CA GLY A 511 14.14 23.43 13.02
C GLY A 511 14.13 22.94 11.56
N PHE A 512 13.05 22.32 11.08
CA PHE A 512 12.90 22.00 9.66
C PHE A 512 12.80 23.29 8.83
N ASP A 513 13.49 23.36 7.69
CA ASP A 513 13.36 24.50 6.77
C ASP A 513 12.14 24.35 5.84
N HIS A 514 11.70 23.11 5.58
CA HIS A 514 10.60 22.82 4.66
C HIS A 514 9.81 21.57 5.08
N VAL A 515 8.50 21.56 4.81
CA VAL A 515 7.62 20.39 4.98
C VAL A 515 6.99 20.00 3.64
N ALA A 516 7.19 18.76 3.20
CA ALA A 516 6.60 18.20 1.99
C ALA A 516 5.49 17.20 2.35
N LEU A 517 4.28 17.49 1.88
CA LEU A 517 3.11 16.64 2.05
C LEU A 517 3.08 15.60 0.91
N CYS A 518 3.22 14.32 1.27
CA CYS A 518 3.14 13.17 0.39
C CYS A 518 2.15 12.13 0.95
N LEU A 519 1.03 12.60 1.51
CA LEU A 519 0.08 11.81 2.33
C LEU A 519 -0.86 10.90 1.51
N GLY A 520 -0.75 10.94 0.19
CA GLY A 520 -1.48 10.05 -0.72
C GLY A 520 -3.00 10.24 -0.76
N ALA A 521 -3.72 9.15 -1.00
CA ALA A 521 -5.18 9.12 -1.04
C ALA A 521 -5.80 9.20 0.37
N GLY A 522 -6.90 9.94 0.47
CA GLY A 522 -7.71 10.14 1.66
C GLY A 522 -8.95 9.25 1.69
N ARG A 523 -10.08 9.82 2.12
CA ARG A 523 -11.28 9.05 2.46
C ARG A 523 -11.92 8.30 1.26
N PRO A 524 -12.51 7.12 1.50
CA PRO A 524 -13.22 6.38 0.47
C PRO A 524 -14.54 7.08 0.10
N THR A 525 -14.96 6.93 -1.15
CA THR A 525 -16.28 7.36 -1.62
C THR A 525 -17.36 6.42 -1.10
N ILE A 526 -18.28 6.93 -0.30
CA ILE A 526 -19.42 6.17 0.21
C ILE A 526 -20.51 6.12 -0.86
N VAL A 527 -20.98 4.91 -1.19
CA VAL A 527 -22.10 4.70 -2.10
C VAL A 527 -23.40 4.72 -1.28
N PRO A 528 -24.36 5.61 -1.58
CA PRO A 528 -25.62 5.65 -0.87
C PRO A 528 -26.44 4.40 -1.19
N MET A 529 -26.66 3.54 -0.19
CA MET A 529 -27.51 2.36 -0.27
C MET A 529 -28.04 1.98 1.12
N LYS A 530 -29.26 1.45 1.18
CA LYS A 530 -29.84 0.96 2.44
C LYS A 530 -29.00 -0.20 2.98
N ASN A 531 -28.76 -0.20 4.29
CA ASN A 531 -27.89 -1.16 4.98
C ASN A 531 -26.43 -1.16 4.49
N GLY A 532 -25.93 -0.05 3.92
CA GLY A 532 -24.58 0.04 3.35
C GLY A 532 -23.40 -0.10 4.32
N LEU A 533 -23.66 -0.31 5.62
CA LEU A 533 -22.66 -0.59 6.66
C LEU A 533 -22.99 -1.85 7.49
N ALA A 534 -23.94 -2.68 7.04
CA ALA A 534 -24.31 -3.92 7.73
C ALA A 534 -23.15 -4.93 7.76
N ARG A 535 -23.26 -5.97 8.60
CA ARG A 535 -22.26 -7.04 8.65
C ARG A 535 -22.12 -7.70 7.28
N GLY A 536 -20.88 -7.90 6.85
CA GLY A 536 -20.55 -8.37 5.49
C GLY A 536 -20.27 -7.24 4.50
N VAL A 537 -20.56 -5.98 4.82
CA VAL A 537 -20.22 -4.82 3.96
C VAL A 537 -18.89 -4.20 4.40
N ARG A 538 -18.00 -3.88 3.45
CA ARG A 538 -16.71 -3.22 3.69
C ARG A 538 -16.39 -2.20 2.61
N GLN A 539 -15.61 -1.18 2.96
CA GLN A 539 -14.91 -0.37 1.95
C GLN A 539 -13.72 -1.16 1.40
N ALA A 540 -13.36 -0.93 0.14
CA ALA A 540 -12.21 -1.62 -0.47
C ALA A 540 -10.89 -1.25 0.21
N SER A 541 -10.75 0.00 0.68
CA SER A 541 -9.58 0.42 1.46
C SER A 541 -9.49 -0.31 2.80
N ASP A 542 -10.60 -0.53 3.51
CA ASP A 542 -10.66 -1.38 4.71
C ASP A 542 -10.21 -2.81 4.39
N PHE A 543 -10.83 -3.43 3.39
CA PHE A 543 -10.54 -4.81 2.99
C PHE A 543 -9.07 -5.03 2.61
N LEU A 544 -8.54 -4.22 1.67
CA LEU A 544 -7.17 -4.38 1.18
C LEU A 544 -6.13 -4.04 2.25
N MET A 545 -6.34 -2.98 3.03
CA MET A 545 -5.41 -2.63 4.11
C MET A 545 -5.46 -3.67 5.24
N ALA A 546 -6.63 -4.22 5.58
CA ALA A 546 -6.71 -5.30 6.55
C ALA A 546 -5.98 -6.55 6.04
N LEU A 547 -6.22 -6.95 4.79
CA LEU A 547 -5.59 -8.12 4.19
C LEU A 547 -4.06 -7.99 4.13
N GLN A 548 -3.58 -6.86 3.60
CA GLN A 548 -2.16 -6.64 3.31
C GLN A 548 -1.39 -6.19 4.56
N LEU A 549 -1.81 -5.14 5.29
CA LEU A 549 -1.00 -4.58 6.38
C LEU A 549 -0.99 -5.42 7.67
N THR A 550 -2.03 -6.21 7.94
CA THR A 550 -2.03 -7.13 9.10
C THR A 550 -1.40 -8.48 8.76
N GLY A 551 -1.20 -8.77 7.47
CA GLY A 551 -0.83 -10.08 6.99
C GLY A 551 -1.92 -11.14 7.20
N ALA A 552 -3.20 -10.79 7.24
CA ALA A 552 -4.31 -11.75 7.39
C ALA A 552 -4.28 -12.87 6.34
N GLY A 553 -3.77 -12.57 5.14
CA GLY A 553 -3.57 -13.51 4.04
C GLY A 553 -2.45 -14.53 4.26
N ARG A 554 -1.70 -14.47 5.36
CA ARG A 554 -0.68 -15.48 5.72
C ARG A 554 -1.22 -16.50 6.71
N ARG A 555 -0.73 -17.73 6.58
CA ARG A 555 -1.15 -18.87 7.42
C ARG A 555 -0.69 -18.74 8.87
N ASP A 556 0.49 -18.16 9.08
CA ASP A 556 1.12 -17.99 10.38
C ASP A 556 0.62 -16.76 11.17
N SER A 557 -0.10 -15.84 10.51
CA SER A 557 -0.63 -14.64 11.14
C SER A 557 -1.83 -14.91 12.04
N VAL A 558 -1.86 -14.29 13.21
CA VAL A 558 -3.02 -14.26 14.12
C VAL A 558 -4.12 -13.29 13.67
N ALA A 559 -3.85 -12.40 12.72
CA ALA A 559 -4.82 -11.42 12.24
C ALA A 559 -6.02 -12.08 11.53
N ASN A 560 -7.20 -11.46 11.68
CA ASN A 560 -8.46 -12.00 11.19
C ASN A 560 -9.20 -11.01 10.27
N LEU A 561 -9.65 -11.53 9.14
CA LEU A 561 -10.50 -10.82 8.19
C LEU A 561 -11.61 -11.77 7.74
N GLN A 562 -12.84 -11.63 8.24
CA GLN A 562 -13.91 -12.54 7.86
C GLN A 562 -14.46 -12.18 6.47
N VAL A 563 -14.40 -13.12 5.53
CA VAL A 563 -15.02 -13.04 4.19
C VAL A 563 -15.90 -14.27 3.98
N ARG A 564 -17.10 -14.07 3.44
CA ARG A 564 -18.05 -15.13 3.06
C ARG A 564 -18.39 -15.05 1.58
N LEU A 565 -18.62 -16.18 0.92
CA LEU A 565 -19.04 -16.25 -0.48
C LEU A 565 -20.58 -16.31 -0.58
N PRO A 566 -21.21 -15.77 -1.65
CA PRO A 566 -20.60 -15.07 -2.79
C PRO A 566 -20.14 -13.64 -2.44
N VAL A 567 -19.14 -13.14 -3.18
CA VAL A 567 -18.62 -11.76 -3.03
C VAL A 567 -19.19 -10.86 -4.14
N ALA A 568 -19.73 -9.72 -3.75
CA ALA A 568 -20.12 -8.64 -4.67
C ALA A 568 -19.19 -7.44 -4.49
N VAL A 569 -18.58 -6.95 -5.57
CA VAL A 569 -17.71 -5.76 -5.54
C VAL A 569 -18.34 -4.64 -6.36
N ILE A 570 -18.49 -3.45 -5.78
CA ILE A 570 -19.12 -2.29 -6.43
C ILE A 570 -18.01 -1.32 -6.88
N GLY A 571 -17.79 -1.18 -8.18
CA GLY A 571 -16.75 -0.29 -8.72
C GLY A 571 -16.34 -0.63 -10.15
N GLY A 572 -15.44 0.18 -10.73
CA GLY A 572 -14.88 -0.06 -12.08
C GLY A 572 -13.42 0.41 -12.23
N GLY A 573 -12.75 0.75 -11.12
CA GLY A 573 -11.32 1.06 -11.11
C GLY A 573 -10.47 -0.16 -10.76
N LEU A 574 -9.15 -0.01 -10.80
CA LEU A 574 -8.21 -1.08 -10.44
C LEU A 574 -8.43 -1.61 -9.02
N THR A 575 -8.76 -0.74 -8.07
CA THR A 575 -9.11 -1.16 -6.70
C THR A 575 -10.28 -2.16 -6.65
N ALA A 576 -11.24 -2.08 -7.57
CA ALA A 576 -12.35 -3.04 -7.63
C ALA A 576 -11.87 -4.39 -8.19
N ILE A 577 -11.00 -4.37 -9.20
CA ILE A 577 -10.37 -5.56 -9.78
C ILE A 577 -9.48 -6.27 -8.74
N ASP A 578 -8.65 -5.52 -8.04
CA ASP A 578 -7.79 -6.01 -6.96
C ASP A 578 -8.65 -6.61 -5.83
N ALA A 579 -9.72 -5.92 -5.39
CA ALA A 579 -10.61 -6.45 -4.36
C ALA A 579 -11.27 -7.79 -4.75
N CYS A 580 -11.68 -7.96 -6.02
CA CYS A 580 -12.22 -9.23 -6.52
C CYS A 580 -11.17 -10.35 -6.48
N THR A 581 -10.01 -10.14 -7.10
CA THR A 581 -8.96 -11.18 -7.22
C THR A 581 -8.45 -11.59 -5.84
N GLU A 582 -8.22 -10.63 -4.96
CA GLU A 582 -7.73 -10.85 -3.60
C GLU A 582 -8.75 -11.55 -2.72
N ALA A 583 -10.05 -11.25 -2.83
CA ALA A 583 -11.09 -11.95 -2.07
C ALA A 583 -11.16 -13.44 -2.43
N LEU A 584 -11.04 -13.77 -3.72
CA LEU A 584 -11.02 -15.16 -4.19
C LEU A 584 -9.76 -15.91 -3.76
N ALA A 585 -8.60 -15.26 -3.80
CA ALA A 585 -7.34 -15.85 -3.35
C ALA A 585 -7.30 -16.03 -1.82
N TYR A 586 -7.90 -15.10 -1.07
CA TYR A 586 -7.95 -15.12 0.39
C TYR A 586 -8.88 -16.21 0.94
N TYR A 587 -10.03 -16.45 0.31
CA TYR A 587 -11.07 -17.32 0.87
C TYR A 587 -10.57 -18.75 1.18
N PRO A 588 -9.82 -19.44 0.31
CA PRO A 588 -9.23 -20.74 0.65
C PRO A 588 -8.27 -20.67 1.85
N ILE A 589 -7.47 -19.61 1.96
CA ILE A 589 -6.49 -19.45 3.04
C ILE A 589 -7.18 -19.29 4.38
N GLN A 590 -8.20 -18.42 4.49
CA GLN A 590 -8.86 -18.20 5.77
C GLN A 590 -9.53 -19.47 6.30
N VAL A 591 -10.20 -20.25 5.43
CA VAL A 591 -10.95 -21.43 5.87
C VAL A 591 -10.02 -22.59 6.18
N GLU A 592 -8.93 -22.76 5.43
CA GLU A 592 -7.88 -23.74 5.76
C GLU A 592 -7.16 -23.40 7.07
N LYS A 593 -6.85 -22.11 7.30
CA LYS A 593 -6.28 -21.61 8.57
C LYS A 593 -7.24 -21.88 9.73
N PHE A 594 -8.53 -21.58 9.54
CA PHE A 594 -9.58 -21.84 10.53
C PHE A 594 -9.68 -23.33 10.88
N LEU A 595 -9.76 -24.20 9.86
CA LEU A 595 -9.84 -25.65 10.05
C LEU A 595 -8.62 -26.21 10.79
N ALA A 596 -7.41 -25.81 10.40
CA ALA A 596 -6.18 -26.29 11.04
C ALA A 596 -6.14 -25.96 12.54
N ARG A 597 -6.48 -24.72 12.91
CA ARG A 597 -6.54 -24.30 14.31
C ARG A 597 -7.68 -24.99 15.06
N TYR A 598 -8.85 -25.12 14.42
CA TYR A 598 -10.01 -25.79 15.00
C TYR A 598 -9.70 -27.24 15.36
N GLU A 599 -9.17 -28.03 14.42
CA GLU A 599 -8.89 -29.46 14.65
C GLU A 599 -7.86 -29.67 15.77
N ILE A 600 -6.82 -28.85 15.84
CA ILE A 600 -5.81 -28.91 16.92
C ILE A 600 -6.46 -28.59 18.27
N LEU A 601 -7.23 -27.50 18.36
CA LEU A 601 -7.89 -27.11 19.60
C LEU A 601 -8.93 -28.14 20.05
N VAL A 602 -9.68 -28.75 19.12
CA VAL A 602 -10.63 -29.82 19.42
C VAL A 602 -9.91 -31.07 19.92
N ALA A 603 -8.79 -31.44 19.32
CA ALA A 603 -7.99 -32.57 19.78
C ALA A 603 -7.45 -32.36 21.21
N GLU A 604 -7.12 -31.11 21.57
CA GLU A 604 -6.56 -30.77 22.89
C GLU A 604 -7.62 -30.53 23.98
N ARG A 605 -8.78 -29.97 23.64
CA ARG A 605 -9.78 -29.46 24.62
C ARG A 605 -11.19 -30.05 24.48
N GLY A 606 -11.45 -30.80 23.41
CA GLY A 606 -12.77 -31.32 23.06
C GLY A 606 -13.65 -30.31 22.32
N GLU A 607 -14.50 -30.83 21.43
CA GLU A 607 -15.35 -30.02 20.53
C GLU A 607 -16.34 -29.11 21.29
N ALA A 608 -16.99 -29.64 22.32
CA ALA A 608 -17.93 -28.87 23.13
C ALA A 608 -17.30 -27.61 23.73
N SER A 609 -16.04 -27.70 24.18
CA SER A 609 -15.30 -26.59 24.77
C SER A 609 -14.97 -25.52 23.73
N VAL A 610 -14.45 -25.92 22.57
CA VAL A 610 -14.11 -24.99 21.48
C VAL A 610 -15.33 -24.23 20.98
N ARG A 611 -16.47 -24.92 20.85
CA ARG A 611 -17.74 -24.37 20.33
C ARG A 611 -18.58 -23.61 21.38
N ALA A 612 -18.25 -23.69 22.67
CA ALA A 612 -19.12 -23.21 23.75
C ALA A 612 -19.49 -21.72 23.63
N SER A 613 -18.55 -20.89 23.17
CA SER A 613 -18.72 -19.44 23.09
C SER A 613 -19.44 -18.94 21.83
N TRP A 614 -19.79 -19.84 20.90
CA TRP A 614 -20.41 -19.47 19.63
C TRP A 614 -21.93 -19.35 19.74
N SER A 615 -22.46 -18.22 19.26
CA SER A 615 -23.88 -18.00 19.00
C SER A 615 -24.39 -18.88 17.86
N GLU A 616 -25.70 -18.88 17.61
CA GLU A 616 -26.29 -19.62 16.49
C GLU A 616 -25.70 -19.18 15.13
N GLU A 617 -25.66 -17.87 14.86
CA GLU A 617 -25.02 -17.29 13.67
C GLU A 617 -23.56 -17.74 13.53
N GLU A 618 -22.80 -17.68 14.62
CA GLU A 618 -21.38 -18.01 14.61
C GLU A 618 -21.14 -19.50 14.35
N ARG A 619 -22.02 -20.37 14.82
CA ARG A 619 -21.97 -21.82 14.52
C ARG A 619 -22.24 -22.09 13.05
N GLU A 620 -23.22 -21.40 12.45
CA GLU A 620 -23.50 -21.54 11.01
C GLU A 620 -22.32 -21.13 10.14
N ILE A 621 -21.70 -19.98 10.45
CA ILE A 621 -20.53 -19.50 9.73
C ILE A 621 -19.33 -20.42 9.95
N ALA A 622 -19.10 -20.88 11.18
CA ALA A 622 -18.02 -21.81 11.48
C ALA A 622 -18.20 -23.13 10.71
N GLU A 623 -19.42 -23.68 10.65
CA GLU A 623 -19.66 -24.91 9.89
C GLU A 623 -19.51 -24.70 8.38
N GLU A 624 -19.95 -23.56 7.83
CA GLU A 624 -19.65 -23.17 6.44
C GLU A 624 -18.14 -23.24 6.15
N PHE A 625 -17.33 -22.62 7.02
CA PHE A 625 -15.87 -22.61 6.86
C PHE A 625 -15.27 -24.01 6.97
N LEU A 626 -15.72 -24.82 7.94
CA LEU A 626 -15.22 -26.19 8.13
C LEU A 626 -15.57 -27.08 6.94
N VAL A 627 -16.78 -27.00 6.39
CA VAL A 627 -17.20 -27.75 5.20
C VAL A 627 -16.34 -27.38 3.99
N HIS A 628 -16.20 -26.09 3.71
CA HIS A 628 -15.40 -25.63 2.57
C HIS A 628 -13.92 -26.01 2.72
N ALA A 629 -13.34 -25.84 3.91
CA ALA A 629 -11.95 -26.19 4.18
C ALA A 629 -11.66 -27.69 4.02
N ARG A 630 -12.58 -28.56 4.49
CA ARG A 630 -12.45 -30.01 4.30
C ARG A 630 -12.53 -30.38 2.82
N ALA A 631 -13.42 -29.74 2.06
CA ALA A 631 -13.51 -29.94 0.62
C ALA A 631 -12.22 -29.52 -0.10
N LEU A 632 -11.65 -28.35 0.22
CA LEU A 632 -10.38 -27.88 -0.34
C LEU A 632 -9.23 -28.84 -0.02
N ARG A 633 -9.14 -29.29 1.25
CA ARG A 633 -8.15 -30.29 1.66
C ARG A 633 -8.29 -31.59 0.85
N ALA A 634 -9.50 -32.09 0.67
CA ALA A 634 -9.77 -33.29 -0.13
C ALA A 634 -9.36 -33.10 -1.60
N GLU A 635 -9.68 -31.96 -2.20
CA GLU A 635 -9.27 -31.63 -3.57
C GLU A 635 -7.74 -31.54 -3.70
N ARG A 636 -7.04 -30.91 -2.75
CA ARG A 636 -5.57 -30.88 -2.75
C ARG A 636 -4.97 -32.28 -2.70
N VAL A 637 -5.54 -33.18 -1.91
CA VAL A 637 -5.10 -34.60 -1.85
C VAL A 637 -5.37 -35.31 -3.19
N ASN A 638 -6.56 -35.13 -3.77
CA ASN A 638 -6.93 -35.75 -5.05
C ASN A 638 -6.07 -35.23 -6.21
N ALA A 639 -5.82 -33.92 -6.25
CA ALA A 639 -4.98 -33.27 -7.24
C ALA A 639 -3.54 -33.81 -7.20
N ARG A 640 -2.97 -33.96 -5.99
CA ARG A 640 -1.65 -34.59 -5.78
C ARG A 640 -1.62 -36.04 -6.26
N ARG A 641 -2.63 -36.84 -5.92
CA ARG A 641 -2.74 -38.25 -6.39
C ARG A 641 -2.81 -38.36 -7.91
N GLN A 642 -3.36 -37.35 -8.58
CA GLN A 642 -3.53 -37.29 -10.03
C GLN A 642 -2.40 -36.54 -10.76
N GLY A 643 -1.41 -35.99 -10.04
CA GLY A 643 -0.31 -35.22 -10.64
C GLY A 643 -0.75 -33.93 -11.32
N ARG A 644 -1.85 -33.30 -10.86
CA ARG A 644 -2.39 -32.06 -11.44
C ARG A 644 -2.47 -30.92 -10.41
N PRO A 645 -2.56 -29.65 -10.84
CA PRO A 645 -2.91 -28.54 -9.96
C PRO A 645 -4.32 -28.72 -9.33
N PRO A 646 -4.55 -28.23 -8.10
CA PRO A 646 -5.87 -28.27 -7.48
C PRO A 646 -6.84 -27.31 -8.18
N ARG A 647 -8.10 -27.72 -8.35
CA ARG A 647 -9.16 -26.95 -9.01
C ARG A 647 -9.85 -26.00 -8.03
N LEU A 648 -9.07 -25.22 -7.31
CA LEU A 648 -9.57 -24.33 -6.25
C LEU A 648 -10.56 -23.30 -6.80
N ARG A 649 -10.28 -22.75 -7.99
CA ARG A 649 -11.19 -21.79 -8.66
C ARG A 649 -12.58 -22.38 -8.84
N SER A 650 -12.68 -23.57 -9.42
CA SER A 650 -13.98 -24.20 -9.69
C SER A 650 -14.78 -24.44 -8.41
N MET A 651 -14.12 -24.77 -7.31
CA MET A 651 -14.77 -24.92 -6.00
C MET A 651 -15.28 -23.60 -5.46
N VAL A 652 -14.43 -22.57 -5.44
CA VAL A 652 -14.81 -21.22 -5.00
C VAL A 652 -15.94 -20.64 -5.86
N GLN A 653 -15.92 -20.89 -7.17
CA GLN A 653 -17.00 -20.52 -8.08
C GLN A 653 -18.30 -21.28 -7.78
N SER A 654 -18.23 -22.56 -7.41
CA SER A 654 -19.41 -23.34 -7.01
C SER A 654 -20.06 -22.82 -5.71
N TRP A 655 -19.31 -22.08 -4.90
CA TRP A 655 -19.80 -21.37 -3.71
C TRP A 655 -20.19 -19.91 -4.01
N GLY A 656 -20.21 -19.53 -5.28
CA GLY A 656 -20.70 -18.25 -5.79
C GLY A 656 -19.64 -17.29 -6.31
N GLY A 657 -18.35 -17.54 -6.06
CA GLY A 657 -17.26 -16.73 -6.59
C GLY A 657 -17.34 -15.24 -6.24
N ALA A 658 -16.85 -14.40 -7.16
CA ALA A 658 -16.86 -12.94 -7.03
C ALA A 658 -17.36 -12.28 -8.32
N THR A 659 -18.32 -11.35 -8.17
CA THR A 659 -18.85 -10.55 -9.28
C THR A 659 -18.63 -9.06 -9.02
N LEU A 660 -18.10 -8.37 -10.01
CA LEU A 660 -17.97 -6.92 -10.04
C LEU A 660 -19.21 -6.30 -10.67
N TYR A 661 -19.84 -5.35 -9.97
CA TYR A 661 -21.01 -4.61 -10.43
C TYR A 661 -20.60 -3.16 -10.72
N TYR A 662 -20.81 -2.73 -11.97
CA TYR A 662 -20.46 -1.40 -12.42
C TYR A 662 -21.66 -0.67 -13.00
N ARG A 663 -21.82 0.61 -12.64
CA ARG A 663 -22.95 1.45 -13.07
C ARG A 663 -22.91 1.86 -14.55
N ARG A 664 -21.79 1.67 -15.24
CA ARG A 664 -21.65 1.95 -16.69
C ARG A 664 -21.21 0.67 -17.41
N ARG A 665 -20.83 0.77 -18.69
CA ARG A 665 -20.20 -0.33 -19.43
C ARG A 665 -18.77 -0.53 -18.97
N LEU A 666 -18.23 -1.73 -19.09
CA LEU A 666 -16.84 -2.04 -18.80
C LEU A 666 -15.88 -1.20 -19.66
N LEU A 667 -16.24 -0.91 -20.92
CA LEU A 667 -15.51 0.00 -21.81
C LEU A 667 -15.36 1.44 -21.26
N ASP A 668 -16.30 1.85 -20.41
CA ASP A 668 -16.28 3.17 -19.76
C ASP A 668 -15.52 3.15 -18.43
N ALA A 669 -15.08 1.98 -17.98
CA ALA A 669 -14.43 1.79 -16.70
C ALA A 669 -12.97 2.32 -16.75
N PRO A 670 -12.51 3.07 -15.72
CA PRO A 670 -11.13 3.52 -15.65
C PRO A 670 -10.11 2.38 -15.74
N ALA A 671 -10.41 1.20 -15.18
CA ALA A 671 -9.55 0.03 -15.32
C ALA A 671 -9.39 -0.38 -16.79
N TYR A 672 -10.44 -0.30 -17.60
CA TYR A 672 -10.37 -0.70 -19.01
C TYR A 672 -9.59 0.31 -19.84
N ARG A 673 -9.91 1.59 -19.67
CA ARG A 673 -9.25 2.66 -20.45
C ARG A 673 -7.77 2.77 -20.10
N ASN A 674 -7.42 2.64 -18.82
CA ASN A 674 -6.06 2.88 -18.35
C ASN A 674 -5.20 1.62 -18.32
N ASN A 675 -5.79 0.44 -18.09
CA ASN A 675 -5.04 -0.79 -17.86
C ASN A 675 -5.91 -2.07 -18.09
N HIS A 676 -6.35 -2.28 -19.33
CA HIS A 676 -7.20 -3.41 -19.72
C HIS A 676 -6.55 -4.78 -19.47
N GLU A 677 -5.21 -4.85 -19.40
CA GLU A 677 -4.45 -6.07 -19.12
C GLU A 677 -4.81 -6.64 -17.74
N GLU A 678 -5.04 -5.78 -16.74
CA GLU A 678 -5.47 -6.21 -15.41
C GLU A 678 -6.89 -6.79 -15.41
N ILE A 679 -7.76 -6.28 -16.27
CA ILE A 679 -9.10 -6.85 -16.45
C ILE A 679 -9.01 -8.23 -17.10
N GLN A 680 -8.18 -8.38 -18.12
CA GLN A 680 -7.95 -9.68 -18.75
C GLN A 680 -7.45 -10.71 -17.73
N LYS A 681 -6.46 -10.34 -16.91
CA LYS A 681 -5.91 -11.21 -15.86
C LYS A 681 -6.94 -11.55 -14.77
N ALA A 682 -7.79 -10.61 -14.41
CA ALA A 682 -8.90 -10.83 -13.49
C ALA A 682 -9.93 -11.81 -14.06
N PHE A 683 -10.27 -11.69 -15.35
CA PHE A 683 -11.14 -12.66 -16.00
C PHE A 683 -10.51 -14.05 -16.11
N GLU A 684 -9.19 -14.15 -16.34
CA GLU A 684 -8.47 -15.43 -16.32
C GLU A 684 -8.66 -16.11 -14.95
N GLU A 685 -8.79 -15.36 -13.85
CA GLU A 685 -9.05 -15.91 -12.51
C GLU A 685 -10.52 -16.28 -12.25
N GLY A 686 -11.42 -16.09 -13.23
CA GLY A 686 -12.84 -16.46 -13.14
C GLY A 686 -13.75 -15.37 -12.60
N ILE A 687 -13.29 -14.11 -12.53
CA ILE A 687 -14.13 -12.99 -12.11
C ILE A 687 -15.20 -12.71 -13.16
N ALA A 688 -16.41 -12.35 -12.71
CA ALA A 688 -17.49 -11.90 -13.59
C ALA A 688 -17.69 -10.38 -13.47
N VAL A 689 -18.08 -9.73 -14.56
CA VAL A 689 -18.45 -8.30 -14.56
C VAL A 689 -19.89 -8.12 -15.01
N ALA A 690 -20.71 -7.47 -14.19
CA ALA A 690 -22.07 -7.08 -14.54
C ALA A 690 -22.15 -5.56 -14.72
N GLU A 691 -22.59 -5.14 -15.91
CA GLU A 691 -22.60 -3.73 -16.33
C GLU A 691 -23.93 -3.04 -16.08
N ARG A 692 -23.92 -1.70 -16.07
CA ARG A 692 -25.10 -0.82 -15.97
C ARG A 692 -26.00 -1.11 -14.77
N LEU A 693 -25.42 -1.54 -13.65
CA LEU A 693 -26.14 -1.83 -12.40
C LEU A 693 -25.66 -0.90 -11.29
N THR A 694 -26.62 -0.34 -10.56
CA THR A 694 -26.38 0.49 -9.37
C THR A 694 -26.96 -0.21 -8.15
N PRO A 695 -26.25 -0.30 -7.02
CA PRO A 695 -26.78 -0.88 -5.79
C PRO A 695 -27.83 0.05 -5.15
N GLU A 696 -28.90 -0.54 -4.61
CA GLU A 696 -29.96 0.19 -3.89
C GLU A 696 -30.04 -0.23 -2.41
N GLU A 697 -29.92 -1.53 -2.12
CA GLU A 697 -30.06 -2.09 -0.78
C GLU A 697 -29.23 -3.36 -0.60
N VAL A 698 -28.63 -3.53 0.58
CA VAL A 698 -28.12 -4.82 1.05
C VAL A 698 -29.24 -5.48 1.86
N GLU A 699 -29.81 -6.57 1.34
CA GLU A 699 -30.81 -7.34 2.06
C GLU A 699 -30.14 -8.27 3.06
N LEU A 700 -30.67 -8.31 4.27
CA LEU A 700 -30.05 -8.98 5.41
C LEU A 700 -30.71 -10.33 5.70
N ASP A 701 -29.94 -11.27 6.26
CA ASP A 701 -30.46 -12.50 6.83
C ASP A 701 -31.13 -12.27 8.19
N ARG A 702 -31.62 -13.35 8.81
CA ARG A 702 -32.27 -13.33 10.12
C ARG A 702 -31.39 -12.81 11.26
N PHE A 703 -30.07 -12.78 11.08
CA PHE A 703 -29.13 -12.30 12.07
C PHE A 703 -28.75 -10.83 11.83
N GLY A 704 -29.03 -10.29 10.64
CA GLY A 704 -28.62 -8.94 10.24
C GLY A 704 -27.31 -8.91 9.45
N HIS A 705 -26.86 -10.03 8.90
CA HIS A 705 -25.69 -10.13 8.01
C HIS A 705 -26.13 -10.06 6.55
N ALA A 706 -25.28 -9.51 5.68
CA ALA A 706 -25.55 -9.40 4.25
C ALA A 706 -25.92 -10.75 3.63
N ALA A 707 -27.10 -10.81 3.01
CA ALA A 707 -27.61 -12.00 2.37
C ALA A 707 -27.67 -11.84 0.85
N PHE A 708 -28.22 -10.72 0.39
CA PHE A 708 -28.39 -10.39 -1.02
C PHE A 708 -28.05 -8.92 -1.28
N LEU A 709 -27.74 -8.60 -2.54
CA LEU A 709 -27.58 -7.24 -3.03
C LEU A 709 -28.70 -6.93 -4.02
N ARG A 710 -29.51 -5.92 -3.72
CA ARG A 710 -30.51 -5.38 -4.64
C ARG A 710 -29.86 -4.35 -5.53
N LEU A 711 -30.00 -4.57 -6.83
CA LEU A 711 -29.40 -3.78 -7.89
C LEU A 711 -30.50 -3.28 -8.82
N ARG A 712 -30.30 -2.07 -9.36
CA ARG A 712 -31.19 -1.50 -10.37
C ARG A 712 -30.42 -1.23 -11.65
N HIS A 713 -30.95 -1.73 -12.75
CA HIS A 713 -30.40 -1.45 -14.06
C HIS A 713 -30.61 0.02 -14.42
N VAL A 714 -29.55 0.72 -14.81
CA VAL A 714 -29.55 2.18 -15.00
C VAL A 714 -30.58 2.64 -16.03
N ASN A 715 -30.70 1.93 -17.17
CA ASN A 715 -31.61 2.32 -18.25
C ASN A 715 -33.03 1.74 -18.10
N THR A 716 -33.15 0.40 -17.97
CA THR A 716 -34.45 -0.28 -17.93
C THR A 716 -35.16 -0.13 -16.59
N ARG A 717 -34.46 0.33 -15.55
CA ARG A 717 -34.95 0.40 -14.16
C ARG A 717 -35.36 -0.96 -13.57
N LYS A 718 -35.09 -2.06 -14.29
CA LYS A 718 -35.34 -3.42 -13.82
C LYS A 718 -34.50 -3.69 -12.57
N GLU A 719 -35.14 -4.26 -11.57
CA GLU A 719 -34.48 -4.68 -10.34
C GLU A 719 -33.97 -6.12 -10.45
N HIS A 720 -32.82 -6.35 -9.82
CA HIS A 720 -32.15 -7.63 -9.73
C HIS A 720 -31.75 -7.85 -8.28
N ILE A 721 -31.95 -9.07 -7.78
CA ILE A 721 -31.52 -9.46 -6.43
C ILE A 721 -30.55 -10.61 -6.61
N VAL A 722 -29.30 -10.40 -6.16
CA VAL A 722 -28.22 -11.38 -6.31
C VAL A 722 -27.70 -11.80 -4.94
N PRO A 723 -27.33 -13.07 -4.73
CA PRO A 723 -26.76 -13.51 -3.46
C PRO A 723 -25.40 -12.83 -3.22
N ALA A 724 -25.21 -12.26 -2.03
CA ALA A 724 -23.98 -11.59 -1.65
C ALA A 724 -23.81 -11.65 -0.12
N ARG A 725 -22.87 -12.48 0.34
CA ARG A 725 -22.52 -12.60 1.78
C ARG A 725 -21.40 -11.65 2.20
N THR A 726 -20.63 -11.17 1.22
CA THR A 726 -19.67 -10.08 1.36
C THR A 726 -19.91 -9.05 0.26
N VAL A 727 -20.01 -7.77 0.64
CA VAL A 727 -20.12 -6.64 -0.30
C VAL A 727 -18.92 -5.71 -0.08
N ILE A 728 -18.13 -5.48 -1.13
CA ILE A 728 -16.95 -4.61 -1.08
C ILE A 728 -17.21 -3.36 -1.95
N VAL A 729 -17.15 -2.18 -1.34
CA VAL A 729 -17.38 -0.89 -2.03
C VAL A 729 -16.06 -0.28 -2.48
N ALA A 730 -15.84 -0.23 -3.79
CA ALA A 730 -14.63 0.26 -4.46
C ALA A 730 -14.94 1.43 -5.40
N ALA A 731 -15.62 2.46 -4.89
CA ALA A 731 -16.09 3.62 -5.66
C ALA A 731 -15.04 4.76 -5.81
N GLY A 732 -13.77 4.48 -5.51
CA GLY A 732 -12.67 5.44 -5.54
C GLY A 732 -12.47 6.18 -4.21
N THR A 733 -11.46 7.05 -4.19
CA THR A 733 -11.05 7.85 -3.02
C THR A 733 -10.94 9.33 -3.40
N VAL A 734 -10.86 10.20 -2.40
CA VAL A 734 -10.51 11.61 -2.58
C VAL A 734 -9.07 11.87 -2.12
N PRO A 735 -8.43 12.99 -2.51
CA PRO A 735 -7.11 13.36 -2.00
C PRO A 735 -7.07 13.45 -0.47
N ASN A 736 -5.93 13.10 0.14
CA ASN A 736 -5.77 13.26 1.58
C ASN A 736 -5.53 14.74 1.94
N THR A 737 -6.62 15.44 2.26
CA THR A 737 -6.61 16.84 2.72
C THR A 737 -7.07 16.99 4.17
N VAL A 738 -7.02 15.90 4.94
CA VAL A 738 -7.48 15.86 6.33
C VAL A 738 -6.80 16.94 7.18
N LEU A 739 -5.52 17.20 6.93
CA LEU A 739 -4.74 18.19 7.67
C LEU A 739 -5.39 19.58 7.68
N ALA A 740 -6.05 20.00 6.60
CA ALA A 740 -6.74 21.31 6.54
C ALA A 740 -8.04 21.37 7.39
N ARG A 741 -8.55 20.23 7.85
CA ARG A 741 -9.80 20.14 8.62
C ARG A 741 -9.56 19.84 10.11
N GLU A 742 -8.34 19.51 10.51
CA GLU A 742 -8.03 19.22 11.91
C GLU A 742 -7.88 20.50 12.75
N PRO A 743 -8.18 20.44 14.06
CA PRO A 743 -7.87 21.53 14.99
C PRO A 743 -6.39 21.92 14.91
N GLY A 744 -6.09 23.21 14.70
CA GLY A 744 -4.72 23.70 14.45
C GLY A 744 -4.25 23.62 12.99
N GLY A 745 -4.91 22.80 12.16
CA GLY A 745 -4.68 22.70 10.71
C GLY A 745 -5.34 23.81 9.87
N SER A 746 -5.98 24.79 10.54
CA SER A 746 -6.70 25.92 9.95
C SER A 746 -5.81 26.90 9.15
N THR A 747 -4.51 26.62 9.03
CA THR A 747 -3.52 27.43 8.32
C THR A 747 -3.28 26.95 6.88
N LEU A 748 -3.93 25.86 6.44
CA LEU A 748 -3.89 25.37 5.06
C LEU A 748 -5.25 25.56 4.38
N THR A 749 -5.23 26.17 3.19
CA THR A 749 -6.44 26.46 2.40
C THR A 749 -6.66 25.36 1.37
N LEU A 750 -7.93 25.02 1.12
CA LEU A 750 -8.32 24.08 0.08
C LEU A 750 -8.86 24.80 -1.16
N ASP A 751 -8.56 24.25 -2.34
CA ASP A 751 -9.18 24.60 -3.62
C ASP A 751 -9.95 23.37 -4.14
N GLY A 752 -11.28 23.41 -4.03
CA GLY A 752 -12.13 22.24 -4.21
C GLY A 752 -11.76 21.11 -3.25
N LYS A 753 -11.22 20.01 -3.78
CA LYS A 753 -10.81 18.82 -3.00
C LYS A 753 -9.30 18.71 -2.77
N TYR A 754 -8.51 19.65 -3.28
CA TYR A 754 -7.05 19.68 -3.20
C TYR A 754 -6.58 20.84 -2.32
N PHE A 755 -5.29 20.87 -1.96
CA PHE A 755 -4.70 22.05 -1.35
C PHE A 755 -4.61 23.20 -2.36
N GLN A 756 -4.78 24.44 -1.89
CA GLN A 756 -4.56 25.63 -2.72
C GLN A 756 -3.08 25.75 -3.06
N ALA A 757 -2.77 25.79 -4.36
CA ALA A 757 -1.41 26.04 -4.83
C ALA A 757 -1.05 27.54 -4.80
N VAL A 758 0.23 27.81 -4.55
CA VAL A 758 0.87 29.13 -4.67
C VAL A 758 2.16 29.00 -5.49
N ASP A 759 2.58 30.10 -6.12
CA ASP A 759 3.90 30.19 -6.76
C ASP A 759 5.01 30.48 -5.73
N GLU A 760 6.26 30.62 -6.20
CA GLU A 760 7.43 30.93 -5.36
C GLU A 760 7.34 32.32 -4.68
N THR A 761 6.40 33.19 -5.08
CA THR A 761 6.13 34.48 -4.43
C THR A 761 5.04 34.39 -3.35
N GLY A 762 4.37 33.23 -3.24
CA GLY A 762 3.22 33.04 -2.36
C GLY A 762 1.89 33.48 -3.00
N THR A 763 1.89 33.83 -4.29
CA THR A 763 0.67 34.23 -5.01
C THR A 763 -0.12 32.99 -5.40
N LYS A 764 -1.45 33.03 -5.22
CA LYS A 764 -2.35 31.94 -5.62
C LYS A 764 -2.24 31.65 -7.10
N VAL A 765 -2.08 30.37 -7.45
CA VAL A 765 -2.05 29.88 -8.82
C VAL A 765 -3.00 28.68 -9.00
N GLN A 766 -3.33 28.38 -10.25
CA GLN A 766 -4.14 27.21 -10.61
C GLN A 766 -3.26 26.19 -11.33
N PRO A 767 -2.97 25.03 -10.72
CA PRO A 767 -2.17 24.02 -11.40
C PRO A 767 -2.87 23.46 -12.62
N GLU A 768 -2.10 23.24 -13.69
CA GLU A 768 -2.56 22.55 -14.88
C GLU A 768 -2.85 21.07 -14.54
N PRO A 769 -4.07 20.55 -14.72
CA PRO A 769 -4.46 19.22 -14.25
C PRO A 769 -3.97 18.08 -15.17
N ARG A 770 -2.67 18.06 -15.49
CA ARG A 770 -2.01 17.08 -16.34
C ARG A 770 -0.66 16.65 -15.76
N PRO A 771 -0.22 15.38 -15.88
CA PRO A 771 0.98 14.85 -15.22
C PRO A 771 2.32 15.34 -15.83
N LYS A 772 2.25 16.20 -16.84
CA LYS A 772 3.38 16.91 -17.46
C LYS A 772 2.99 18.38 -17.65
N PRO A 773 2.77 19.14 -16.57
CA PRO A 773 2.44 20.55 -16.67
C PRO A 773 3.63 21.33 -17.22
N ALA A 774 3.37 22.48 -17.85
CA ALA A 774 4.45 23.37 -18.29
C ALA A 774 5.31 23.88 -17.13
N GLU A 775 4.68 24.08 -15.96
CA GLU A 775 5.32 24.51 -14.72
C GLU A 775 4.79 23.68 -13.54
N ALA A 776 5.70 23.16 -12.71
CA ALA A 776 5.34 22.35 -11.54
C ALA A 776 5.00 23.24 -10.33
N GLN A 777 3.71 23.51 -10.12
CA GLN A 777 3.21 24.34 -9.02
C GLN A 777 2.93 23.53 -7.74
N VAL A 778 3.99 23.20 -6.98
CA VAL A 778 3.90 22.25 -5.84
C VAL A 778 3.82 22.91 -4.46
N LEU A 779 3.88 24.23 -4.35
CA LEU A 779 3.83 24.94 -3.06
C LEU A 779 2.37 25.20 -2.66
N THR A 780 2.05 25.08 -1.37
CA THR A 780 0.75 25.48 -0.81
C THR A 780 0.85 26.64 0.18
N ARG A 781 2.02 26.83 0.80
CA ARG A 781 2.25 27.91 1.76
C ARG A 781 3.72 28.31 1.79
N ILE A 782 3.98 29.60 1.87
CA ILE A 782 5.28 30.18 2.21
C ILE A 782 5.07 31.07 3.44
N ASN A 783 5.82 30.82 4.50
CA ASN A 783 5.77 31.59 5.74
C ASN A 783 6.68 32.83 5.64
N PRO A 784 6.44 33.88 6.45
CA PRO A 784 7.24 35.12 6.41
C PRO A 784 8.73 34.91 6.72
N ASP A 785 9.08 33.88 7.49
CA ASP A 785 10.46 33.50 7.81
C ASP A 785 11.14 32.69 6.69
N GLY A 786 10.47 32.54 5.54
CA GLY A 786 10.92 31.80 4.37
C GLY A 786 10.84 30.29 4.50
N THR A 787 10.23 29.74 5.56
CA THR A 787 9.90 28.30 5.61
C THR A 787 8.65 28.03 4.79
N ALA A 788 8.47 26.82 4.26
CA ALA A 788 7.36 26.55 3.35
C ALA A 788 6.82 25.13 3.43
N ILE A 789 5.62 24.97 2.84
CA ILE A 789 4.92 23.71 2.70
C ILE A 789 4.63 23.45 1.23
N SER A 790 4.96 22.24 0.77
CA SER A 790 4.62 21.72 -0.56
C SER A 790 3.76 20.47 -0.49
N PHE A 791 3.15 20.07 -1.60
CA PHE A 791 2.28 18.89 -1.68
C PHE A 791 2.44 18.14 -3.01
N PHE A 792 2.37 16.81 -2.96
CA PHE A 792 2.77 15.94 -4.07
C PHE A 792 1.84 14.74 -4.26
N GLY A 793 1.98 14.05 -5.40
CA GLY A 793 1.25 12.83 -5.74
C GLY A 793 -0.26 13.01 -5.77
N ASP A 794 -1.00 12.09 -5.15
CA ASP A 794 -2.47 12.09 -5.12
C ASP A 794 -3.10 13.34 -4.47
N GLN A 795 -2.31 14.12 -3.73
CA GLN A 795 -2.75 15.38 -3.15
C GLN A 795 -2.76 16.54 -4.15
N HIS A 796 -2.20 16.34 -5.34
CA HIS A 796 -2.05 17.36 -6.37
C HIS A 796 -2.91 17.04 -7.60
N PRO A 797 -3.67 18.01 -8.14
CA PRO A 797 -4.62 17.77 -9.25
C PRO A 797 -3.96 17.21 -10.51
N SER A 798 -2.71 17.56 -10.78
CA SER A 798 -1.94 17.15 -11.96
C SER A 798 -1.44 15.70 -11.90
N TYR A 799 -1.25 15.14 -10.70
CA TYR A 799 -0.44 13.93 -10.49
C TYR A 799 -1.22 12.78 -9.83
N ALA A 800 -2.52 12.96 -9.61
CA ALA A 800 -3.33 11.99 -8.89
C ALA A 800 -3.70 10.76 -9.73
N GLY A 801 -3.63 9.57 -9.11
CA GLY A 801 -4.28 8.35 -9.58
C GLY A 801 -3.38 7.23 -10.09
N ASN A 802 -2.07 7.44 -10.25
CA ASN A 802 -1.14 6.35 -10.55
C ASN A 802 0.28 6.59 -10.00
N VAL A 803 1.07 5.51 -9.92
CA VAL A 803 2.41 5.50 -9.30
C VAL A 803 3.40 6.40 -10.04
N VAL A 804 3.47 6.30 -11.37
CA VAL A 804 4.45 7.04 -12.17
C VAL A 804 4.16 8.55 -12.17
N ALA A 805 2.90 8.97 -12.15
CA ALA A 805 2.50 10.37 -12.01
C ALA A 805 2.87 10.91 -10.61
N ALA A 806 2.70 10.10 -9.56
CA ALA A 806 3.14 10.48 -8.22
C ALA A 806 4.67 10.64 -8.14
N MET A 807 5.45 9.77 -8.78
CA MET A 807 6.91 9.93 -8.90
C MET A 807 7.28 11.15 -9.75
N ALA A 808 6.54 11.42 -10.83
CA ALA A 808 6.73 12.59 -11.69
C ALA A 808 6.52 13.90 -10.92
N SER A 809 5.53 13.96 -10.01
CA SER A 809 5.34 15.13 -9.15
C SER A 809 6.59 15.51 -8.35
N ALA A 810 7.32 14.51 -7.86
CA ALA A 810 8.57 14.72 -7.13
C ALA A 810 9.72 15.08 -8.06
N ARG A 811 9.89 14.38 -9.19
CA ARG A 811 10.93 14.66 -10.19
C ARG A 811 10.80 16.07 -10.79
N GLN A 812 9.57 16.55 -11.00
CA GLN A 812 9.34 17.86 -11.59
C GLN A 812 9.33 18.97 -10.51
N GLY A 813 8.90 18.65 -9.28
CA GLY A 813 8.72 19.64 -8.21
C GLY A 813 9.90 19.81 -7.25
N TYR A 814 10.86 18.88 -7.17
CA TYR A 814 11.96 19.00 -6.18
C TYR A 814 12.79 20.27 -6.36
N GLY A 815 13.02 20.70 -7.61
CA GLY A 815 13.80 21.89 -7.92
C GLY A 815 13.17 23.20 -7.38
N VAL A 816 11.84 23.24 -7.25
CA VAL A 816 11.11 24.36 -6.62
C VAL A 816 11.51 24.49 -5.15
N ILE A 817 11.57 23.37 -4.43
CA ILE A 817 11.99 23.35 -3.02
C ILE A 817 13.46 23.78 -2.91
N SER A 818 14.34 23.22 -3.73
CA SER A 818 15.78 23.52 -3.67
C SER A 818 16.08 24.99 -3.96
N ARG A 819 15.37 25.61 -4.92
CA ARG A 819 15.49 27.07 -5.19
C ARG A 819 15.03 27.90 -4.01
N LEU A 820 13.89 27.57 -3.40
CA LEU A 820 13.39 28.28 -2.23
C LEU A 820 14.36 28.19 -1.04
N LEU A 821 14.91 27.00 -0.79
CA LEU A 821 15.88 26.76 0.27
C LEU A 821 17.22 27.47 0.03
N ALA A 822 17.63 27.66 -1.23
CA ALA A 822 18.84 28.38 -1.61
C ALA A 822 18.73 29.90 -1.38
N GLN A 823 17.53 30.47 -1.40
CA GLN A 823 17.29 31.89 -1.12
C GLN A 823 17.46 32.23 0.37
N ARG A 824 17.42 31.22 1.26
CA ARG A 824 17.58 31.42 2.71
C ARG A 824 19.05 31.73 3.04
N PRO A 825 19.34 32.59 4.04
CA PRO A 825 20.71 32.87 4.49
C PRO A 825 21.42 31.59 4.94
N ALA A 826 22.69 31.41 4.57
CA ALA A 826 23.49 30.27 4.99
C ALA A 826 23.46 30.14 6.53
N GLY A 827 23.22 28.93 7.03
CA GLY A 827 23.16 28.62 8.45
C GLY A 827 24.06 27.43 8.79
N GLU A 828 24.22 27.15 10.08
CA GLU A 828 24.88 25.93 10.54
C GLU A 828 24.14 24.68 10.05
N ASP A 829 24.88 23.60 9.75
CA ASP A 829 24.28 22.32 9.42
C ASP A 829 23.66 21.69 10.67
N LYS A 830 22.34 21.82 10.78
CA LYS A 830 21.54 21.26 11.87
C LYS A 830 21.13 19.81 11.62
N GLY A 831 21.46 19.24 10.46
CA GLY A 831 20.99 17.92 10.03
C GLY A 831 21.23 16.81 11.05
N PRO A 832 22.48 16.55 11.47
CA PRO A 832 22.79 15.47 12.41
C PRO A 832 22.07 15.63 13.77
N ALA A 833 22.03 16.85 14.31
CA ALA A 833 21.35 17.13 15.57
C ALA A 833 19.83 16.92 15.46
N LEU A 834 19.24 17.35 14.34
CA LEU A 834 17.81 17.16 14.06
C LEU A 834 17.46 15.67 13.88
N GLN A 835 18.30 14.90 13.18
CA GLN A 835 18.11 13.45 13.02
C GLN A 835 18.13 12.74 14.38
N ALA A 836 19.08 13.10 15.26
CA ALA A 836 19.15 12.55 16.62
C ALA A 836 17.91 12.92 17.45
N LEU A 837 17.46 14.18 17.36
CA LEU A 837 16.25 14.65 18.03
C LEU A 837 15.00 13.90 17.54
N VAL A 838 14.86 13.70 16.23
CA VAL A 838 13.76 12.93 15.64
C VAL A 838 13.75 11.49 16.15
N ILE A 839 14.91 10.83 16.18
CA ILE A 839 15.05 9.47 16.71
C ILE A 839 14.56 9.41 18.16
N ASP A 840 14.97 10.37 18.99
CA ASP A 840 14.57 10.45 20.40
C ASP A 840 13.06 10.71 20.59
N GLN A 841 12.49 11.64 19.81
CA GLN A 841 11.11 12.10 19.99
C GLN A 841 10.06 11.12 19.45
N PHE A 842 10.39 10.35 18.41
CA PHE A 842 9.42 9.60 17.61
C PHE A 842 9.57 8.07 17.64
N ARG A 843 10.51 7.51 18.41
CA ARG A 843 10.67 6.06 18.56
C ARG A 843 10.25 5.59 19.96
N PRO A 844 9.01 5.10 20.10
CA PRO A 844 8.52 4.73 21.41
C PRO A 844 9.06 3.38 21.86
N THR A 845 9.35 3.30 23.16
CA THR A 845 9.77 2.06 23.83
C THR A 845 8.91 1.81 25.05
N VAL A 846 8.66 0.55 25.37
CA VAL A 846 7.97 0.17 26.61
C VAL A 846 8.79 0.65 27.81
N HIS A 847 8.15 1.38 28.72
CA HIS A 847 8.75 1.82 29.97
C HIS A 847 8.39 0.87 31.11
N ALA A 848 7.09 0.57 31.27
CA ALA A 848 6.60 -0.33 32.31
C ALA A 848 5.26 -0.97 31.92
N LEU A 849 4.97 -2.12 32.54
CA LEU A 849 3.68 -2.81 32.47
C LEU A 849 3.21 -3.07 33.90
N VAL A 850 2.00 -2.63 34.22
CA VAL A 850 1.41 -2.78 35.55
C VAL A 850 0.06 -3.47 35.41
N ARG A 851 -0.10 -4.62 36.07
CA ARG A 851 -1.38 -5.33 36.11
C ARG A 851 -2.23 -4.79 37.25
N HIS A 852 -3.39 -4.22 36.94
CA HIS A 852 -4.31 -3.67 37.93
C HIS A 852 -5.37 -4.67 38.38
N THR A 853 -5.85 -5.50 37.44
CA THR A 853 -6.84 -6.54 37.70
C THR A 853 -6.47 -7.82 36.92
N PRO A 854 -7.20 -8.94 37.07
CA PRO A 854 -6.98 -10.12 36.24
C PRO A 854 -7.07 -9.89 34.73
N THR A 855 -7.72 -8.80 34.29
CA THR A 855 -7.95 -8.50 32.86
C THR A 855 -7.52 -7.10 32.43
N ILE A 856 -7.08 -6.24 33.37
CA ILE A 856 -6.69 -4.85 33.09
C ILE A 856 -5.20 -4.65 33.32
N ILE A 857 -4.53 -4.14 32.29
CA ILE A 857 -3.11 -3.80 32.29
C ILE A 857 -2.95 -2.33 31.93
N GLU A 858 -2.06 -1.65 32.65
CA GLU A 858 -1.53 -0.36 32.28
C GLU A 858 -0.18 -0.54 31.56
N LEU A 859 -0.12 -0.08 30.31
CA LEU A 859 1.11 0.00 29.54
C LEU A 859 1.60 1.44 29.58
N VAL A 860 2.80 1.64 30.14
CA VAL A 860 3.51 2.92 30.10
C VAL A 860 4.60 2.83 29.04
N VAL A 861 4.61 3.78 28.12
CA VAL A 861 5.62 3.89 27.06
C VAL A 861 6.36 5.22 27.19
N ARG A 862 7.65 5.23 26.86
CA ARG A 862 8.39 6.47 26.58
C ARG A 862 8.06 6.87 25.15
N ALA A 863 7.29 7.93 24.97
CA ALA A 863 6.86 8.44 23.68
C ALA A 863 6.77 9.99 23.72
N PRO A 864 7.90 10.72 23.70
CA PRO A 864 7.93 12.14 24.06
C PRO A 864 7.01 13.03 23.23
N ALA A 865 7.03 12.91 21.89
CA ALA A 865 6.17 13.72 21.02
C ALA A 865 4.68 13.40 21.24
N ALA A 866 4.34 12.11 21.32
CA ALA A 866 2.98 11.63 21.54
C ALA A 866 2.41 12.09 22.90
N ALA A 867 3.23 12.06 23.96
CA ALA A 867 2.85 12.52 25.30
C ALA A 867 2.65 14.06 25.36
N ARG A 868 3.53 14.82 24.70
CA ARG A 868 3.47 16.29 24.65
C ARG A 868 2.17 16.80 24.03
N ARG A 869 1.74 16.16 22.94
CA ARG A 869 0.55 16.52 22.15
C ARG A 869 -0.75 15.94 22.68
N PHE A 870 -0.72 15.04 23.65
CA PHE A 870 -1.93 14.45 24.22
C PHE A 870 -2.87 15.51 24.81
N GLU A 871 -4.14 15.40 24.47
CA GLU A 871 -5.26 16.06 25.11
C GLU A 871 -6.33 15.04 25.54
N PRO A 872 -7.04 15.26 26.66
CA PRO A 872 -8.05 14.33 27.17
C PRO A 872 -9.09 13.92 26.11
N GLY A 873 -9.42 12.62 26.10
CA GLY A 873 -10.34 12.01 25.14
C GLY A 873 -9.68 11.43 23.89
N GLN A 874 -8.45 11.84 23.56
CA GLN A 874 -7.71 11.28 22.41
C GLN A 874 -7.19 9.87 22.68
N PHE A 875 -6.91 9.14 21.61
CA PHE A 875 -6.42 7.76 21.67
C PHE A 875 -5.24 7.52 20.73
N TYR A 876 -4.66 6.34 20.82
CA TYR A 876 -3.46 5.91 20.14
C TYR A 876 -3.66 4.54 19.49
N ARG A 877 -2.89 4.28 18.43
CA ARG A 877 -2.75 2.94 17.86
C ARG A 877 -1.48 2.29 18.38
N LEU A 878 -1.61 1.19 19.11
CA LEU A 878 -0.48 0.38 19.59
C LEU A 878 -0.27 -0.86 18.71
N GLN A 879 0.99 -1.16 18.39
CA GLN A 879 1.43 -2.43 17.79
C GLN A 879 2.84 -2.81 18.23
N ASN A 880 3.16 -4.12 18.21
CA ASN A 880 4.54 -4.58 18.15
C ASN A 880 5.04 -4.67 16.70
N PHE A 881 6.34 -4.84 16.53
CA PHE A 881 6.97 -5.17 15.26
C PHE A 881 6.94 -6.68 15.05
N GLU A 882 6.53 -7.12 13.87
CA GLU A 882 6.48 -8.54 13.53
C GLU A 882 7.86 -9.18 13.59
N ARG A 883 8.90 -8.45 13.18
CA ARG A 883 10.29 -8.92 13.23
C ARG A 883 10.75 -9.29 14.64
N PHE A 884 10.12 -8.73 15.68
CA PHE A 884 10.41 -9.03 17.09
C PHE A 884 9.33 -9.89 17.76
N ALA A 885 8.23 -10.17 17.08
CA ALA A 885 7.15 -10.97 17.61
C ALA A 885 7.59 -12.40 17.91
N HIS A 886 7.13 -12.95 19.03
CA HIS A 886 7.36 -14.35 19.38
C HIS A 886 6.78 -15.28 18.31
N ARG A 887 7.50 -16.36 18.03
CA ARG A 887 7.11 -17.41 17.08
C ARG A 887 7.06 -18.75 17.80
N ILE A 888 5.99 -19.51 17.57
CA ILE A 888 5.82 -20.86 18.09
C ILE A 888 5.03 -21.68 17.10
N ASP A 889 5.48 -22.92 16.83
CA ASP A 889 4.97 -23.72 15.71
C ASP A 889 4.98 -22.90 14.40
N ASP A 890 3.90 -22.99 13.62
CA ASP A 890 3.64 -22.15 12.45
C ASP A 890 2.79 -20.92 12.82
N THR A 891 3.10 -20.20 13.91
CA THR A 891 2.37 -19.00 14.33
C THR A 891 3.30 -17.88 14.76
N THR A 892 3.06 -16.69 14.22
CA THR A 892 3.71 -15.44 14.58
C THR A 892 2.75 -14.57 15.41
N LEU A 893 3.12 -14.26 16.65
CA LEU A 893 2.32 -13.46 17.60
C LEU A 893 2.49 -11.95 17.37
N ALA A 894 2.31 -11.51 16.12
CA ALA A 894 2.30 -10.10 15.76
C ALA A 894 0.92 -9.49 16.04
N MET A 895 0.90 -8.33 16.70
CA MET A 895 -0.32 -7.63 17.09
C MET A 895 -0.93 -6.88 15.90
N GLU A 896 -2.25 -6.99 15.77
CA GLU A 896 -3.05 -6.03 15.00
C GLU A 896 -3.01 -4.64 15.65
N GLY A 897 -3.44 -3.61 14.92
CA GLY A 897 -3.56 -2.27 15.49
C GLY A 897 -4.60 -2.23 16.61
N VAL A 898 -4.18 -1.97 17.85
CA VAL A 898 -5.08 -1.83 19.00
C VAL A 898 -5.33 -0.36 19.27
N ALA A 899 -6.59 0.07 19.25
CA ALA A 899 -6.98 1.43 19.65
C ALA A 899 -6.99 1.49 21.18
N LEU A 900 -6.13 2.32 21.76
CA LEU A 900 -5.99 2.48 23.20
C LEU A 900 -6.06 3.95 23.58
N THR A 901 -6.90 4.27 24.55
CA THR A 901 -7.03 5.64 25.05
C THR A 901 -5.86 5.99 25.96
N GLY A 902 -5.39 7.23 25.88
CA GLY A 902 -4.42 7.75 26.84
C GLY A 902 -5.06 7.95 28.21
N ALA A 903 -4.45 7.37 29.25
CA ALA A 903 -4.94 7.46 30.62
C ALA A 903 -4.33 8.68 31.35
N TRP A 904 -3.01 8.83 31.24
CA TRP A 904 -2.28 10.01 31.71
C TRP A 904 -0.99 10.18 30.91
N VAL A 905 -0.40 11.37 31.01
CA VAL A 905 0.91 11.69 30.42
C VAL A 905 1.78 12.44 31.42
N ASP A 906 3.08 12.15 31.37
CA ASP A 906 4.12 13.01 31.92
C ASP A 906 4.84 13.66 30.74
N LYS A 907 4.58 14.96 30.52
CA LYS A 907 5.11 15.69 29.37
C LYS A 907 6.60 16.00 29.50
N GLU A 908 7.14 16.03 30.71
CA GLU A 908 8.55 16.32 30.98
C GLU A 908 9.40 15.06 30.81
N ALA A 909 8.98 13.94 31.43
CA ALA A 909 9.63 12.65 31.26
C ALA A 909 9.35 12.00 29.89
N GLY A 910 8.36 12.50 29.15
CA GLY A 910 7.94 11.95 27.86
C GLY A 910 7.24 10.60 27.99
N LEU A 911 6.53 10.38 29.10
CA LEU A 911 5.81 9.13 29.38
C LEU A 911 4.33 9.26 29.02
N LEU A 912 3.81 8.21 28.40
CA LEU A 912 2.41 8.04 28.05
C LEU A 912 1.91 6.74 28.64
N SER A 913 0.80 6.79 29.38
CA SER A 913 0.10 5.63 29.90
C SER A 913 -1.15 5.33 29.10
N MET A 914 -1.38 4.05 28.82
CA MET A 914 -2.56 3.51 28.16
C MET A 914 -3.10 2.33 28.95
N ILE A 915 -4.42 2.25 29.12
CA ILE A 915 -5.07 1.11 29.77
C ILE A 915 -5.57 0.13 28.72
N VAL A 916 -5.27 -1.15 28.91
CA VAL A 916 -5.63 -2.26 28.04
C VAL A 916 -6.52 -3.24 28.79
N LEU A 917 -7.60 -3.66 28.14
CA LEU A 917 -8.49 -4.71 28.61
C LEU A 917 -8.25 -5.99 27.80
N GLU A 918 -7.82 -7.07 28.45
CA GLU A 918 -7.50 -8.38 27.86
C GLU A 918 -8.78 -9.12 27.40
N MET A 919 -9.38 -8.67 26.30
CA MET A 919 -10.60 -9.26 25.73
C MET A 919 -10.41 -9.92 24.36
N GLY A 920 -9.52 -9.39 23.52
CA GLY A 920 -9.22 -9.90 22.18
C GLY A 920 -7.83 -10.50 22.08
N GLY A 921 -7.53 -11.14 20.94
CA GLY A 921 -6.24 -11.79 20.69
C GLY A 921 -5.05 -10.82 20.81
N SER A 922 -5.08 -9.72 20.06
CA SER A 922 -3.99 -8.73 20.05
C SER A 922 -3.84 -7.97 21.38
N SER A 923 -4.94 -7.69 22.10
CA SER A 923 -4.87 -7.06 23.44
C SER A 923 -4.25 -7.98 24.49
N ASP A 924 -4.43 -9.30 24.34
CA ASP A 924 -3.85 -10.32 25.22
C ASP A 924 -2.31 -10.35 25.11
N LEU A 925 -1.78 -10.07 23.92
CA LEU A 925 -0.34 -10.04 23.66
C LEU A 925 0.38 -8.84 24.31
N VAL A 926 -0.34 -7.77 24.68
CA VAL A 926 0.26 -6.58 25.34
C VAL A 926 0.93 -6.96 26.66
N ALA A 927 0.37 -7.93 27.39
CA ALA A 927 0.90 -8.42 28.65
C ALA A 927 2.31 -9.03 28.56
N HIS A 928 2.78 -9.30 27.35
CA HIS A 928 4.02 -10.00 27.08
C HIS A 928 5.12 -9.13 26.48
N LEU A 929 4.86 -7.83 26.30
CA LEU A 929 5.88 -6.85 25.93
C LEU A 929 6.89 -6.67 27.08
N ALA A 930 8.14 -6.32 26.76
CA ALA A 930 9.20 -6.13 27.76
C ALA A 930 9.64 -4.67 27.89
N PRO A 931 10.02 -4.17 29.09
CA PRO A 931 10.66 -2.87 29.22
C PRO A 931 11.86 -2.72 28.28
N GLY A 932 11.96 -1.57 27.61
CA GLY A 932 12.96 -1.27 26.58
C GLY A 932 12.61 -1.79 25.18
N GLU A 933 11.57 -2.62 25.02
CA GLU A 933 11.15 -3.13 23.71
C GLU A 933 10.61 -2.00 22.83
N PRO A 934 11.07 -1.89 21.56
CA PRO A 934 10.53 -0.92 20.62
C PRO A 934 9.11 -1.33 20.20
N VAL A 935 8.19 -0.36 20.24
CA VAL A 935 6.79 -0.54 19.84
C VAL A 935 6.40 0.57 18.85
N VAL A 936 5.21 0.46 18.27
CA VAL A 936 4.60 1.53 17.49
C VAL A 936 3.48 2.13 18.31
N VAL A 937 3.51 3.45 18.49
CA VAL A 937 2.46 4.23 19.16
C VAL A 937 2.10 5.40 18.26
N MET A 938 1.16 5.17 17.34
CA MET A 938 0.72 6.22 16.42
C MET A 938 -0.41 7.04 17.05
N GLY A 939 -0.14 8.30 17.31
CA GLY A 939 -1.11 9.26 17.84
C GLY A 939 -0.45 10.47 18.51
N PRO A 940 -1.24 11.35 19.14
CA PRO A 940 -2.67 11.17 19.37
C PRO A 940 -3.51 11.23 18.07
N THR A 941 -4.62 10.51 18.09
CA THR A 941 -5.65 10.52 17.04
C THR A 941 -7.03 10.69 17.66
N GLY A 942 -8.07 10.81 16.82
CA GLY A 942 -9.37 11.34 17.25
C GLY A 942 -9.32 12.86 17.48
N ALA A 943 -10.36 13.37 18.15
CA ALA A 943 -10.48 14.76 18.55
C ALA A 943 -10.36 14.89 20.08
N PRO A 944 -9.75 15.96 20.62
CA PRO A 944 -9.86 16.27 22.04
C PRO A 944 -11.33 16.41 22.45
N THR A 945 -11.68 15.89 23.63
CA THR A 945 -13.02 16.08 24.18
C THR A 945 -13.30 17.56 24.40
N THR A 946 -14.47 18.05 23.99
CA THR A 946 -14.85 19.45 24.22
C THR A 946 -15.16 19.67 25.70
N LEU A 947 -14.35 20.50 26.37
CA LEU A 947 -14.46 20.76 27.81
C LEU A 947 -15.12 22.12 28.10
N PRO A 948 -16.31 22.16 28.75
CA PRO A 948 -16.94 23.40 29.19
C PRO A 948 -16.18 24.11 30.32
N LYS A 949 -16.73 25.23 30.80
CA LYS A 949 -16.29 25.96 32.00
C LYS A 949 -17.50 26.30 32.86
N HIS A 950 -17.36 26.22 34.19
CA HIS A 950 -18.41 26.57 35.15
C HIS A 950 -19.75 25.82 34.95
N GLU A 951 -19.69 24.59 34.44
CA GLU A 951 -20.84 23.69 34.30
C GLU A 951 -20.81 22.58 35.36
N THR A 952 -21.97 21.96 35.64
CA THR A 952 -22.04 20.67 36.33
C THR A 952 -22.09 19.57 35.27
N VAL A 953 -21.07 18.72 35.27
CA VAL A 953 -20.89 17.65 34.28
C VAL A 953 -21.02 16.29 34.95
N LEU A 954 -21.87 15.45 34.37
CA LEU A 954 -22.01 14.05 34.76
C LEU A 954 -21.08 13.18 33.90
N LEU A 955 -20.24 12.39 34.54
CA LEU A 955 -19.45 11.34 33.90
C LEU A 955 -20.09 9.99 34.18
N ALA A 956 -20.37 9.22 33.14
CA ALA A 956 -20.92 7.86 33.24
C ALA A 956 -19.92 6.89 32.62
N GLY A 957 -19.16 6.19 33.46
CA GLY A 957 -18.08 5.30 33.05
C GLY A 957 -18.40 3.84 33.30
N GLY A 958 -18.21 2.96 32.31
CA GLY A 958 -18.39 1.52 32.47
C GLY A 958 -17.11 0.74 32.20
N GLY A 959 -16.61 0.00 33.20
CA GLY A 959 -15.42 -0.85 33.07
C GLY A 959 -14.19 -0.09 32.57
N LEU A 960 -13.69 -0.45 31.38
CA LEU A 960 -12.57 0.26 30.72
C LEU A 960 -12.91 1.73 30.39
N GLY A 961 -14.18 2.07 30.19
CA GLY A 961 -14.60 3.44 29.92
C GLY A 961 -14.21 4.43 31.03
N ASN A 962 -14.03 3.93 32.26
CA ASN A 962 -13.50 4.73 33.36
C ASN A 962 -12.09 5.25 33.10
N ALA A 963 -11.20 4.47 32.45
CA ALA A 963 -9.84 4.90 32.14
C ALA A 963 -9.78 6.19 31.31
N VAL A 964 -10.72 6.36 30.38
CA VAL A 964 -10.83 7.55 29.54
C VAL A 964 -11.25 8.77 30.36
N LEU A 965 -12.20 8.55 31.27
CA LEU A 965 -12.83 9.59 32.07
C LEU A 965 -11.90 10.16 33.15
N PHE A 966 -10.82 9.47 33.52
CA PHE A 966 -9.81 9.99 34.46
C PHE A 966 -9.22 11.32 33.97
N SER A 967 -8.68 11.32 32.76
CA SER A 967 -8.05 12.51 32.17
C SER A 967 -9.08 13.61 31.89
N ILE A 968 -10.28 13.23 31.44
CA ILE A 968 -11.38 14.16 31.13
C ILE A 968 -11.88 14.84 32.41
N GLY A 969 -12.21 14.07 33.46
CA GLY A 969 -12.74 14.60 34.71
C GLY A 969 -11.74 15.52 35.41
N ARG A 970 -10.45 15.14 35.45
CA ARG A 970 -9.39 16.03 35.97
C ARG A 970 -9.32 17.34 35.20
N ALA A 971 -9.42 17.29 33.87
CA ALA A 971 -9.39 18.48 33.03
C ALA A 971 -10.67 19.34 33.16
N LEU A 972 -11.83 18.74 33.40
CA LEU A 972 -13.07 19.45 33.72
C LEU A 972 -12.95 20.21 35.05
N ARG A 973 -12.46 19.56 36.10
CA ARG A 973 -12.27 20.20 37.42
C ARG A 973 -11.24 21.32 37.38
N ALA A 974 -10.15 21.14 36.62
CA ALA A 974 -9.15 22.18 36.39
C ALA A 974 -9.70 23.41 35.63
N ARG A 975 -10.91 23.31 35.06
CA ARG A 975 -11.63 24.38 34.37
C ARG A 975 -12.86 24.85 35.15
N ASP A 976 -12.83 24.66 36.47
CA ASP A 976 -13.85 25.10 37.44
C ASP A 976 -15.25 24.52 37.19
N ASN A 977 -15.33 23.34 36.58
CA ASN A 977 -16.57 22.59 36.49
C ASN A 977 -16.78 21.74 37.75
N LYS A 978 -18.03 21.44 38.07
CA LYS A 978 -18.40 20.45 39.09
C LYS A 978 -18.62 19.10 38.43
N VAL A 979 -18.00 18.05 38.96
CA VAL A 979 -18.04 16.72 38.35
C VAL A 979 -18.74 15.71 39.27
N LEU A 980 -19.88 15.19 38.79
CA LEU A 980 -20.60 14.07 39.37
C LEU A 980 -20.28 12.80 38.55
N TYR A 981 -19.64 11.82 39.17
CA TYR A 981 -19.11 10.66 38.45
C TYR A 981 -19.80 9.37 38.91
N PHE A 982 -20.59 8.76 38.01
CA PHE A 982 -21.07 7.39 38.14
C PHE A 982 -20.03 6.40 37.57
N ALA A 983 -19.36 5.68 38.46
CA ALA A 983 -18.28 4.75 38.11
C ALA A 983 -18.78 3.30 38.20
N GLY A 984 -19.10 2.70 37.06
CA GLY A 984 -19.67 1.36 36.93
C GLY A 984 -18.63 0.26 36.71
N TYR A 985 -18.76 -0.80 37.51
CA TYR A 985 -17.94 -2.01 37.46
C TYR A 985 -18.81 -3.27 37.63
N LYS A 986 -18.33 -4.41 37.11
CA LYS A 986 -19.09 -5.67 37.19
C LYS A 986 -18.96 -6.30 38.58
N GLY A 987 -17.74 -6.35 39.13
CA GLY A 987 -17.48 -6.84 40.47
C GLY A 987 -16.37 -6.08 41.21
N LEU A 988 -16.14 -6.46 42.46
CA LEU A 988 -15.16 -5.82 43.35
C LEU A 988 -13.73 -5.79 42.80
N HIS A 989 -13.33 -6.84 42.08
CA HIS A 989 -11.98 -7.00 41.53
C HIS A 989 -11.72 -6.18 40.25
N ASP A 990 -12.76 -5.53 39.70
CA ASP A 990 -12.64 -4.75 38.48
C ASP A 990 -12.29 -3.27 38.75
N ARG A 991 -12.24 -2.84 40.01
CA ARG A 991 -11.96 -1.46 40.43
C ARG A 991 -10.44 -1.20 40.41
N TYR A 992 -10.00 -0.15 39.70
CA TYR A 992 -8.59 0.22 39.54
C TYR A 992 -8.40 1.74 39.55
N ARG A 993 -7.17 2.21 39.83
CA ARG A 993 -6.76 3.63 39.78
C ARG A 993 -7.71 4.57 40.55
N LEU A 994 -7.99 4.21 41.80
CA LEU A 994 -8.91 4.94 42.70
C LEU A 994 -8.54 6.42 42.86
N ASP A 995 -7.26 6.70 43.01
CA ASP A 995 -6.76 8.06 43.21
C ASP A 995 -7.05 8.97 42.00
N ASP A 996 -6.90 8.46 40.78
CA ASP A 996 -7.24 9.23 39.57
C ASP A 996 -8.73 9.48 39.47
N LEU A 997 -9.55 8.49 39.85
CA LEU A 997 -11.00 8.62 39.85
C LEU A 997 -11.47 9.66 40.87
N HIS A 998 -10.92 9.63 42.09
CA HIS A 998 -11.17 10.66 43.10
C HIS A 998 -10.68 12.04 42.67
N ALA A 999 -9.52 12.13 42.01
CA ALA A 999 -9.01 13.39 41.47
C ALA A 999 -9.91 13.94 40.35
N ALA A 1000 -10.54 13.05 39.57
CA ALA A 1000 -11.40 13.39 38.45
C ALA A 1000 -12.81 13.86 38.83
N ALA A 1001 -13.24 13.71 40.10
CA ALA A 1001 -14.62 13.98 40.50
C ALA A 1001 -14.76 14.70 41.86
N ASP A 1002 -15.78 15.55 41.98
CA ASP A 1002 -16.18 16.15 43.26
C ASP A 1002 -17.03 15.16 44.09
N VAL A 1003 -17.92 14.42 43.41
CA VAL A 1003 -18.75 13.35 43.99
C VAL A 1003 -18.65 12.11 43.10
N VAL A 1004 -18.38 10.95 43.70
CA VAL A 1004 -18.41 9.65 43.02
C VAL A 1004 -19.58 8.82 43.54
N VAL A 1005 -20.34 8.26 42.61
CA VAL A 1005 -21.31 7.20 42.87
C VAL A 1005 -20.74 5.90 42.31
N TRP A 1006 -20.33 5.01 43.21
CA TRP A 1006 -19.77 3.71 42.86
C TRP A 1006 -20.87 2.72 42.53
N CYS A 1007 -20.92 2.25 41.28
CA CYS A 1007 -21.93 1.29 40.82
C CYS A 1007 -21.30 -0.08 40.64
N CYS A 1008 -21.83 -1.10 41.31
CA CYS A 1008 -21.37 -2.48 41.18
C CYS A 1008 -22.52 -3.39 40.78
N ASP A 1009 -22.40 -4.10 39.65
CA ASP A 1009 -23.46 -5.03 39.22
C ASP A 1009 -23.69 -6.16 40.25
N GLN A 1010 -22.65 -6.51 41.03
CA GLN A 1010 -22.67 -7.61 41.99
C GLN A 1010 -22.67 -7.12 43.46
N ALA A 1011 -23.41 -7.83 44.31
CA ALA A 1011 -23.32 -7.66 45.76
C ALA A 1011 -21.94 -8.14 46.31
N PRO A 1012 -21.42 -7.56 47.40
CA PRO A 1012 -22.02 -6.56 48.30
C PRO A 1012 -21.87 -5.10 47.83
N GLY A 1013 -21.27 -4.85 46.67
CA GLY A 1013 -20.95 -3.50 46.20
C GLY A 1013 -19.71 -2.89 46.88
N PHE A 1014 -19.46 -1.61 46.58
CA PHE A 1014 -18.27 -0.89 47.07
C PHE A 1014 -18.56 -0.14 48.37
N VAL A 1015 -17.54 0.01 49.22
CA VAL A 1015 -17.57 0.93 50.36
C VAL A 1015 -16.95 2.26 49.92
N PRO A 1016 -17.68 3.39 49.97
CA PRO A 1016 -17.11 4.71 49.66
C PRO A 1016 -15.98 5.10 50.62
N GLU A 1017 -14.92 5.71 50.08
CA GLU A 1017 -13.73 6.12 50.85
C GLU A 1017 -13.78 7.60 51.25
N ARG A 1018 -14.58 8.43 50.56
CA ARG A 1018 -14.79 9.84 50.86
C ARG A 1018 -16.20 10.07 51.43
N PRO A 1019 -16.41 10.96 52.43
CA PRO A 1019 -17.72 11.14 53.08
C PRO A 1019 -18.85 11.58 52.15
N GLN A 1020 -18.53 12.26 51.06
CA GLN A 1020 -19.50 12.72 50.06
C GLN A 1020 -19.82 11.69 48.97
N ASP A 1021 -19.04 10.60 48.88
CA ASP A 1021 -19.22 9.58 47.86
C ASP A 1021 -20.28 8.55 48.29
N LEU A 1022 -20.94 7.95 47.30
CA LEU A 1022 -22.06 7.04 47.49
C LEU A 1022 -21.79 5.72 46.77
N SER A 1023 -22.58 4.69 47.08
CA SER A 1023 -22.45 3.37 46.45
C SER A 1023 -23.81 2.77 46.17
N PHE A 1024 -23.91 1.99 45.11
CA PHE A 1024 -25.12 1.28 44.70
C PHE A 1024 -24.78 -0.09 44.12
N VAL A 1025 -25.59 -1.10 44.49
CA VAL A 1025 -25.53 -2.44 43.90
C VAL A 1025 -26.60 -2.54 42.80
N GLY A 1026 -26.16 -2.67 41.56
CA GLY A 1026 -27.00 -2.72 40.37
C GLY A 1026 -26.39 -1.91 39.23
N THR A 1027 -27.20 -1.66 38.19
CA THR A 1027 -26.70 -1.02 36.98
C THR A 1027 -26.44 0.47 37.19
N ILE A 1028 -25.63 1.05 36.29
CA ILE A 1028 -25.32 2.49 36.34
C ILE A 1028 -26.58 3.38 36.22
N VAL A 1029 -27.58 2.96 35.43
CA VAL A 1029 -28.84 3.70 35.27
C VAL A 1029 -29.68 3.63 36.54
N ASP A 1030 -29.76 2.44 37.16
CA ASP A 1030 -30.48 2.27 38.43
C ASP A 1030 -29.86 3.12 39.54
N ALA A 1031 -28.53 3.21 39.57
CA ALA A 1031 -27.79 4.07 40.48
C ALA A 1031 -28.09 5.55 40.24
N MET A 1032 -28.18 6.00 38.98
CA MET A 1032 -28.56 7.37 38.65
C MET A 1032 -30.00 7.69 39.10
N VAL A 1033 -30.94 6.76 38.93
CA VAL A 1033 -32.32 6.93 39.42
C VAL A 1033 -32.33 7.00 40.93
N ALA A 1034 -31.64 6.07 41.62
CA ALA A 1034 -31.54 6.04 43.08
C ALA A 1034 -30.83 7.26 43.67
N TYR A 1035 -29.86 7.80 42.93
CA TYR A 1035 -29.25 9.07 43.28
C TYR A 1035 -30.28 10.18 43.15
N GLY A 1036 -30.94 10.31 41.98
CA GLY A 1036 -31.91 11.36 41.65
C GLY A 1036 -33.13 11.45 42.58
N ASP A 1037 -33.67 10.30 42.99
CA ASP A 1037 -34.81 10.21 43.92
C ASP A 1037 -34.43 10.27 45.41
N GLY A 1038 -33.14 10.42 45.71
CA GLY A 1038 -32.62 10.59 47.08
C GLY A 1038 -32.46 9.29 47.87
N ARG A 1039 -32.70 8.11 47.29
CA ARG A 1039 -32.53 6.82 47.98
C ARG A 1039 -31.09 6.54 48.40
N LEU A 1040 -30.09 7.18 47.78
CA LEU A 1040 -28.68 7.05 48.18
C LEU A 1040 -28.27 8.02 49.29
N GLY A 1041 -29.16 8.90 49.76
CA GLY A 1041 -28.87 9.91 50.79
C GLY A 1041 -28.71 11.31 50.21
N ALA A 1042 -27.90 12.15 50.87
CA ALA A 1042 -27.68 13.53 50.44
C ALA A 1042 -27.10 13.59 49.02
N GLN A 1043 -27.52 14.59 48.24
CA GLN A 1043 -27.06 14.82 46.86
C GLN A 1043 -26.22 16.11 46.84
N PRO A 1044 -24.89 16.07 47.10
CA PRO A 1044 -24.07 17.29 47.10
C PRO A 1044 -24.06 18.00 45.75
N LEU A 1045 -24.31 17.25 44.66
CA LEU A 1045 -24.52 17.76 43.31
C LEU A 1045 -25.84 17.21 42.75
N PRO A 1046 -26.95 17.97 42.80
CA PRO A 1046 -28.23 17.55 42.25
C PRO A 1046 -28.17 17.22 40.75
N LEU A 1047 -28.91 16.20 40.30
CA LEU A 1047 -29.00 15.88 38.86
C LEU A 1047 -29.63 17.03 38.05
N GLY A 1048 -30.48 17.86 38.67
CA GLY A 1048 -31.10 19.02 38.03
C GLY A 1048 -30.11 20.12 37.64
N ASP A 1049 -28.90 20.10 38.21
CA ASP A 1049 -27.84 21.06 37.86
C ASP A 1049 -27.00 20.59 36.67
N VAL A 1050 -27.07 19.30 36.31
CA VAL A 1050 -26.26 18.69 35.25
C VAL A 1050 -26.64 19.28 33.90
N SER A 1051 -25.73 20.04 33.29
CA SER A 1051 -25.89 20.58 31.92
C SER A 1051 -25.34 19.63 30.86
N ARG A 1052 -24.45 18.71 31.24
CA ARG A 1052 -23.73 17.83 30.30
C ARG A 1052 -23.52 16.43 30.85
N ILE A 1053 -23.74 15.43 30.02
CA ILE A 1053 -23.46 14.02 30.29
C ILE A 1053 -22.39 13.52 29.31
N LEU A 1054 -21.32 12.94 29.83
CA LEU A 1054 -20.32 12.20 29.06
C LEU A 1054 -20.41 10.71 29.42
N ALA A 1055 -20.89 9.89 28.48
CA ALA A 1055 -21.02 8.45 28.67
C ALA A 1055 -19.95 7.69 27.89
N ILE A 1056 -19.12 6.91 28.59
CA ILE A 1056 -18.05 6.12 27.98
C ILE A 1056 -18.05 4.72 28.58
N GLY A 1057 -18.27 3.71 27.75
CA GLY A 1057 -18.37 2.32 28.18
C GLY A 1057 -18.65 1.39 27.02
N SER A 1058 -19.34 0.28 27.28
CA SER A 1058 -19.85 -0.57 26.20
C SER A 1058 -20.93 0.16 25.39
N ASP A 1059 -21.11 -0.26 24.14
CA ASP A 1059 -22.22 0.16 23.27
C ASP A 1059 -23.57 0.03 23.98
N ARG A 1060 -23.78 -1.08 24.72
CA ARG A 1060 -24.99 -1.33 25.51
C ARG A 1060 -25.18 -0.35 26.65
N MET A 1061 -24.11 -0.01 27.38
CA MET A 1061 -24.21 0.96 28.48
C MET A 1061 -24.54 2.35 27.94
N MET A 1062 -23.83 2.80 26.90
CA MET A 1062 -24.08 4.11 26.30
C MET A 1062 -25.50 4.20 25.71
N GLN A 1063 -25.99 3.13 25.09
CA GLN A 1063 -27.38 3.04 24.62
C GLN A 1063 -28.38 3.10 25.79
N ALA A 1064 -28.11 2.42 26.91
CA ALA A 1064 -28.96 2.43 28.08
C ALA A 1064 -29.06 3.84 28.70
N VAL A 1065 -27.93 4.53 28.88
CA VAL A 1065 -27.89 5.94 29.30
C VAL A 1065 -28.64 6.82 28.30
N THR A 1066 -28.53 6.52 27.00
CA THR A 1066 -29.22 7.26 25.95
C THR A 1066 -30.73 7.20 26.05
N LYS A 1067 -31.28 6.01 26.31
CA LYS A 1067 -32.72 5.85 26.51
C LYS A 1067 -33.19 6.39 27.87
N ALA A 1068 -32.39 6.16 28.92
CA ALA A 1068 -32.77 6.50 30.29
C ALA A 1068 -32.98 8.00 30.48
N ARG A 1069 -32.15 8.86 29.86
CA ARG A 1069 -32.26 10.33 29.98
C ARG A 1069 -33.61 10.90 29.52
N HIS A 1070 -34.26 10.24 28.57
CA HIS A 1070 -35.56 10.64 28.02
C HIS A 1070 -36.74 9.89 28.66
N THR A 1071 -36.46 8.98 29.60
CA THR A 1071 -37.47 8.13 30.25
C THR A 1071 -37.33 8.22 31.77
N VAL A 1072 -36.69 7.24 32.40
CA VAL A 1072 -36.62 7.11 33.86
C VAL A 1072 -35.79 8.21 34.55
N LEU A 1073 -34.86 8.84 33.84
CA LEU A 1073 -34.05 9.95 34.36
C LEU A 1073 -34.59 11.34 34.00
N ALA A 1074 -35.57 11.42 33.09
CA ALA A 1074 -36.12 12.70 32.62
C ALA A 1074 -36.61 13.61 33.77
N PRO A 1075 -37.27 13.11 34.83
CA PRO A 1075 -37.72 13.97 35.94
C PRO A 1075 -36.60 14.60 36.76
N PHE A 1076 -35.38 14.07 36.70
CA PHE A 1076 -34.24 14.49 37.54
C PHE A 1076 -33.22 15.34 36.79
N LEU A 1077 -33.21 15.30 35.47
CA LEU A 1077 -32.21 15.99 34.65
C LEU A 1077 -32.69 17.38 34.22
N ARG A 1078 -31.73 18.30 34.06
CA ARG A 1078 -31.98 19.62 33.49
C ARG A 1078 -32.58 19.51 32.08
N GLU A 1079 -33.58 20.33 31.78
CA GLU A 1079 -34.09 20.45 30.41
C GLU A 1079 -32.99 20.98 29.46
N GLY A 1080 -32.87 20.37 28.28
CA GLY A 1080 -31.90 20.79 27.26
C GLY A 1080 -30.43 20.41 27.53
N HIS A 1081 -30.16 19.50 28.47
CA HIS A 1081 -28.80 19.00 28.71
C HIS A 1081 -28.18 18.35 27.47
N ILE A 1082 -26.87 18.45 27.32
CA ILE A 1082 -26.12 17.86 26.21
C ILE A 1082 -25.60 16.49 26.64
N ALA A 1083 -25.80 15.45 25.82
CA ALA A 1083 -25.30 14.11 26.11
C ALA A 1083 -24.38 13.60 24.99
N ILE A 1084 -23.13 13.30 25.32
CA ILE A 1084 -22.09 12.86 24.38
C ILE A 1084 -21.63 11.44 24.75
N GLY A 1085 -21.42 10.60 23.75
CA GLY A 1085 -20.79 9.30 23.87
C GLY A 1085 -19.48 9.25 23.11
N SER A 1086 -18.44 8.66 23.70
CA SER A 1086 -17.19 8.35 22.99
C SER A 1086 -17.33 7.02 22.25
N ILE A 1087 -17.53 7.08 20.94
CA ILE A 1087 -17.87 5.94 20.09
C ILE A 1087 -16.62 5.22 19.59
N ASN A 1088 -16.31 4.10 20.25
CA ASN A 1088 -15.23 3.19 19.87
C ASN A 1088 -15.71 2.19 18.80
N SER A 1089 -15.83 2.63 17.56
CA SER A 1089 -16.06 1.69 16.45
C SER A 1089 -14.79 0.92 16.11
N PRO A 1090 -14.86 -0.18 15.33
CA PRO A 1090 -13.65 -0.83 14.80
C PRO A 1090 -12.73 0.15 14.07
N MET A 1091 -11.42 -0.01 14.18
CA MET A 1091 -10.44 0.85 13.50
C MET A 1091 -9.18 0.08 13.12
N GLN A 1092 -8.69 0.33 11.90
CA GLN A 1092 -7.52 -0.36 11.35
C GLN A 1092 -6.35 0.62 11.21
N CYS A 1093 -6.51 1.64 10.37
CA CYS A 1093 -5.41 2.56 10.09
C CYS A 1093 -5.20 3.61 11.20
N MET A 1094 -6.30 4.11 11.77
CA MET A 1094 -6.36 5.26 12.69
C MET A 1094 -5.73 6.56 12.16
N MET A 1095 -5.50 6.65 10.84
CA MET A 1095 -4.90 7.79 10.14
C MET A 1095 -5.91 8.87 9.72
N LYS A 1096 -7.10 8.89 10.35
CA LYS A 1096 -8.24 9.78 10.08
C LYS A 1096 -8.81 9.69 8.65
N GLU A 1097 -10.01 9.10 8.56
CA GLU A 1097 -10.81 8.95 7.33
C GLU A 1097 -10.27 8.03 6.22
N ILE A 1098 -9.01 7.57 6.25
CA ILE A 1098 -8.37 6.83 5.13
C ILE A 1098 -8.98 5.44 4.85
N CYS A 1099 -8.99 4.52 5.82
CA CYS A 1099 -9.39 3.13 5.55
C CYS A 1099 -10.92 2.89 5.53
N GLY A 1100 -11.71 3.77 6.15
CA GLY A 1100 -13.17 3.56 6.26
C GLY A 1100 -13.62 2.48 7.26
N GLN A 1101 -12.72 1.78 7.97
CA GLN A 1101 -13.18 0.86 9.03
C GLN A 1101 -13.81 1.60 10.22
N CYS A 1102 -13.57 2.90 10.38
CA CYS A 1102 -14.11 3.70 11.50
C CYS A 1102 -15.48 4.36 11.20
N LEU A 1103 -16.16 3.95 10.12
CA LEU A 1103 -17.42 4.56 9.67
C LEU A 1103 -18.58 4.27 10.63
N GLN A 1104 -19.23 5.30 11.14
CA GLN A 1104 -20.39 5.17 12.03
C GLN A 1104 -21.58 5.96 11.46
N PRO A 1105 -22.77 5.35 11.30
CA PRO A 1105 -23.96 6.10 10.97
C PRO A 1105 -24.45 6.95 12.15
N GLN A 1106 -24.89 8.15 11.81
CA GLN A 1106 -25.65 9.05 12.67
C GLN A 1106 -27.03 9.31 12.06
N VAL A 1107 -28.07 9.26 12.88
CA VAL A 1107 -29.45 9.55 12.48
C VAL A 1107 -29.90 10.81 13.20
N ASP A 1108 -30.35 11.83 12.46
CA ASP A 1108 -30.93 13.01 13.08
C ASP A 1108 -32.30 12.65 13.67
N PRO A 1109 -32.53 12.84 14.98
CA PRO A 1109 -33.78 12.44 15.62
C PRO A 1109 -35.00 13.27 15.18
N VAL A 1110 -34.78 14.45 14.58
CA VAL A 1110 -35.86 15.34 14.11
C VAL A 1110 -36.18 15.08 12.65
N THR A 1111 -35.17 15.01 11.79
CA THR A 1111 -35.39 14.87 10.33
C THR A 1111 -35.41 13.41 9.85
N GLY A 1112 -34.85 12.49 10.63
CA GLY A 1112 -34.60 11.11 10.22
C GLY A 1112 -33.44 10.95 9.22
N GLU A 1113 -32.75 12.05 8.87
CA GLU A 1113 -31.63 12.01 7.93
C GLU A 1113 -30.46 11.20 8.51
N THR A 1114 -29.88 10.31 7.70
CA THR A 1114 -28.71 9.53 8.08
C THR A 1114 -27.46 10.07 7.42
N VAL A 1115 -26.44 10.39 8.22
CA VAL A 1115 -25.09 10.78 7.77
C VAL A 1115 -24.05 9.78 8.26
N ILE A 1116 -22.99 9.56 7.49
CA ILE A 1116 -21.90 8.68 7.90
C ILE A 1116 -20.71 9.51 8.35
N VAL A 1117 -20.24 9.26 9.57
CA VAL A 1117 -19.09 9.94 10.17
C VAL A 1117 -17.91 8.98 10.38
N PHE A 1118 -16.72 9.53 10.60
CA PHE A 1118 -15.51 8.76 10.90
C PHE A 1118 -15.17 8.94 12.38
N THR A 1119 -15.39 7.91 13.20
CA THR A 1119 -15.06 7.95 14.65
C THR A 1119 -13.57 8.17 14.89
N CYS A 1120 -12.72 7.72 13.97
CA CYS A 1120 -11.29 7.96 14.04
C CYS A 1120 -10.89 9.43 13.80
N PHE A 1121 -11.78 10.23 13.20
CA PHE A 1121 -11.63 11.68 13.09
C PHE A 1121 -12.17 12.38 14.35
N ASN A 1122 -13.38 12.04 14.77
CA ASN A 1122 -13.97 12.48 16.02
C ASN A 1122 -14.84 11.37 16.63
N GLN A 1123 -14.39 10.84 17.77
CA GLN A 1123 -15.03 9.77 18.51
C GLN A 1123 -16.18 10.27 19.39
N ASP A 1124 -16.15 11.54 19.81
CA ASP A 1124 -17.16 12.13 20.68
C ASP A 1124 -18.38 12.55 19.85
N GLN A 1125 -19.48 11.82 20.01
CA GLN A 1125 -20.70 12.00 19.23
C GLN A 1125 -21.92 12.29 20.12
N PRO A 1126 -22.88 13.12 19.65
CA PRO A 1126 -24.14 13.29 20.35
C PRO A 1126 -24.87 11.96 20.48
N LEU A 1127 -25.18 11.53 21.70
CA LEU A 1127 -25.79 10.23 21.96
C LEU A 1127 -27.14 10.05 21.24
N ASP A 1128 -27.92 11.13 21.07
CA ASP A 1128 -29.21 11.10 20.34
C ASP A 1128 -29.05 10.72 18.87
N LYS A 1129 -27.87 10.97 18.30
CA LYS A 1129 -27.61 10.75 16.88
C LYS A 1129 -27.02 9.39 16.60
N VAL A 1130 -26.49 8.67 17.60
CA VAL A 1130 -25.74 7.43 17.37
C VAL A 1130 -26.68 6.26 17.11
N ASP A 1131 -26.49 5.58 15.98
CA ASP A 1131 -27.10 4.27 15.74
C ASP A 1131 -26.29 3.17 16.45
N PHE A 1132 -26.70 2.86 17.69
CA PHE A 1132 -26.09 1.82 18.52
C PHE A 1132 -26.30 0.40 17.97
N ALA A 1133 -27.39 0.17 17.22
CA ALA A 1133 -27.62 -1.13 16.61
C ALA A 1133 -26.59 -1.38 15.51
N ALA A 1134 -26.34 -0.39 14.65
CA ALA A 1134 -25.28 -0.47 13.65
C ALA A 1134 -23.89 -0.61 14.30
N LEU A 1135 -23.60 0.12 15.39
CA LEU A 1135 -22.33 -0.02 16.11
C LEU A 1135 -22.11 -1.46 16.61
N ALA A 1136 -23.10 -2.04 17.28
CA ALA A 1136 -23.05 -3.41 17.79
C ALA A 1136 -22.85 -4.43 16.65
N GLN A 1137 -23.55 -4.24 15.52
CA GLN A 1137 -23.36 -5.07 14.34
C GLN A 1137 -21.91 -5.00 13.81
N ARG A 1138 -21.36 -3.80 13.68
CA ARG A 1138 -20.00 -3.60 13.16
C ARG A 1138 -18.93 -4.18 14.07
N LEU A 1139 -19.09 -4.08 15.39
CA LEU A 1139 -18.18 -4.72 16.36
C LEU A 1139 -18.17 -6.25 16.24
N GLY A 1140 -19.26 -6.87 15.78
CA GLY A 1140 -19.38 -8.31 15.57
C GLY A 1140 -18.84 -8.85 14.24
N GLN A 1141 -18.30 -8.00 13.35
CA GLN A 1141 -18.01 -8.37 11.96
C GLN A 1141 -16.98 -9.50 11.78
N ASN A 1142 -16.05 -9.67 12.73
CA ASN A 1142 -15.00 -10.71 12.72
C ASN A 1142 -15.16 -11.73 13.86
N SER A 1143 -16.34 -11.82 14.51
CA SER A 1143 -16.49 -12.53 15.79
C SER A 1143 -16.10 -14.02 15.74
N VAL A 1144 -16.42 -14.72 14.65
CA VAL A 1144 -16.14 -16.17 14.50
C VAL A 1144 -14.63 -16.48 14.52
N PRO A 1145 -13.80 -15.91 13.60
CA PRO A 1145 -12.37 -16.14 13.64
C PRO A 1145 -11.70 -15.56 14.89
N GLU A 1146 -12.17 -14.44 15.45
CA GLU A 1146 -11.62 -13.85 16.68
C GLU A 1146 -11.75 -14.80 17.88
N LYS A 1147 -12.92 -15.43 18.07
CA LYS A 1147 -13.15 -16.36 19.19
C LYS A 1147 -12.27 -17.62 19.09
N LEU A 1148 -12.03 -18.13 17.88
CA LEU A 1148 -11.11 -19.25 17.66
C LEU A 1148 -9.65 -18.81 17.88
N THR A 1149 -9.27 -17.65 17.32
CA THR A 1149 -7.92 -17.10 17.45
C THR A 1149 -7.56 -16.78 18.90
N ARG A 1150 -8.51 -16.32 19.72
CA ARG A 1150 -8.30 -16.14 21.16
C ARG A 1150 -7.87 -17.44 21.85
N GLN A 1151 -8.55 -18.56 21.55
CA GLN A 1151 -8.17 -19.88 22.08
C GLN A 1151 -6.82 -20.35 21.54
N TRP A 1152 -6.51 -20.03 20.27
CA TRP A 1152 -5.24 -20.33 19.65
C TRP A 1152 -4.07 -19.56 20.29
N ILE A 1153 -4.23 -18.26 20.55
CA ILE A 1153 -3.23 -17.43 21.23
C ILE A 1153 -3.00 -17.94 22.65
N ASP A 1154 -4.06 -18.27 23.39
CA ASP A 1154 -3.94 -18.88 24.72
C ASP A 1154 -3.10 -20.17 24.69
N ARG A 1155 -3.34 -21.03 23.70
CA ARG A 1155 -2.52 -22.23 23.45
C ARG A 1155 -1.06 -21.86 23.17
N CYS A 1156 -0.79 -20.92 22.26
CA CYS A 1156 0.56 -20.48 21.93
C CYS A 1156 1.31 -19.93 23.15
N LEU A 1157 0.65 -19.10 23.96
CA LEU A 1157 1.24 -18.52 25.17
C LEU A 1157 1.56 -19.58 26.24
N LYS A 1158 0.70 -20.58 26.42
CA LYS A 1158 0.97 -21.73 27.29
C LYS A 1158 2.18 -22.53 26.81
N ARG A 1159 2.26 -22.83 25.50
CA ARG A 1159 3.41 -23.54 24.91
C ARG A 1159 4.73 -22.77 24.98
N LEU A 1160 4.66 -21.44 24.98
CA LEU A 1160 5.81 -20.56 25.20
C LEU A 1160 6.21 -20.42 26.68
N GLY A 1161 5.46 -21.04 27.61
CA GLY A 1161 5.66 -20.85 29.05
C GLY A 1161 5.34 -19.43 29.54
N LYS A 1162 4.62 -18.63 28.73
CA LYS A 1162 4.24 -17.24 29.01
C LYS A 1162 2.90 -17.15 29.77
N ARG A 1163 2.17 -18.26 29.87
CA ARG A 1163 0.90 -18.39 30.63
C ARG A 1163 0.87 -19.73 31.34
N VAL A 1164 0.44 -19.73 32.60
CA VAL A 1164 0.38 -20.94 33.44
C VAL A 1164 -0.78 -21.85 32.97
N GLU A 1165 -0.61 -23.17 33.08
CA GLU A 1165 -1.73 -24.12 32.95
C GLU A 1165 -2.69 -23.91 34.13
N ALA A 1166 -3.96 -23.66 33.82
CA ALA A 1166 -5.00 -23.41 34.81
C ALA A 1166 -5.48 -24.71 35.46
#